data_AF-A0A3L6LBF2-F1
#
_entry.id   AF-A0A3L6LBF2-F1
#
_cell.length_a   1.000
_cell.length_b   1.000
_cell.length_c   1.000
_cell.angle_alpha   90.00
_cell.angle_beta   90.00
_cell.angle_gamma   90.00
#
_symmetry.space_group_name_H-M   'P 1'
#
loop_
_entity.id
_entity.type
_entity.pdbx_description
1 polymer ?
#
loop_
_entity_poly.entity_id
_entity_poly.type
_entity_poly.pdbx_seq_one_letter_code
_entity_poly.pdbx_strand_id
1 'polypeptide(L)'
;MSRVTLSASRMEKIVNAWRKVPDAAEGCSVMCCVFGALTPETLENQRGQAMLQYLFTSLNTVCNAALFFSFDKLLVVHSNLNVELPPSSESFTYASATLDEKFGEILAAFVADAKVGVCQKELNIQEGDFAPKLISVVREIVPAERTVEVGPLLGEFLFVKDEAALSCVEKAAGLCNAIFRRSARGMIESEMQKSNPKTLSALREQLTKTLEAPNTVMGLETLDVSQFSIASGLTPCIMHRGTYNPQISVTEVSTQPLRSDVIVVRYGLKNCGYTAFIARTLIAERNAPSNVKDVYKFVYNVTEKLLEHLRVGTRLSAVHEEVMKYATTTNEALAKHLPKSLGFSTGLLVLEARGTISQKGTATVEDGMAFVTRVTLEGVPDGEGGTFDVELSDTVTVKGGAAQLNTKTSRKLEEVLYDDSAEEETAFETSARDLNKITRQGQSSVPLLSRESAREEKLKTLLRELHAELAAAGGKKAKTAVSEEFRTYEIARLSYGDVIPYANETSFPDVARGGGIYVDTEKEVAFFPVCGGVAAFHVSTISRVDVKFEGDQVAGIFSFHSLQEGNIAYRLNRTKIFVKELTYRARRDIFTDVKIAIQGIQQRIKNRDTERRRVSLNAGGAQLQTVPDAIRLPQVKIRPPATTGRYNKECIGNLEIHRNGLRFSYIGGAPIDMHFENIKHVIFQPAVNAVRVIYHITLKKGVEIARKSVDEVQFVAEVMESSETVMAARKGYEEEIAAEERELMRISDTNKQFLKFAQAVERVSMIKTQIPASNFSFEGVHAKGLTTFKANREVLWAIMDRPPFTQRVEDIEVVSLERVIPGGSTFDVNLIFKDYNKPPASITTIPRSSLESLKDWCLAARLYYMETSVNPNWKVVLKTIIEDEDWDPWRPGAGWAVLNDDFEGDEEASEDSDSDDSTYVEEEDETDETGSSFLDDEESEPESSDEEDSESVLSWDEMERRAEQHDRQRGYGSDDDDRPRKRPRTSSGASSNRRPHPPPQLPKKQSRLPLWDQQCRHRAGFSWGRDEEGNIETIKRARTRGTKAFFFVLLTLQERMKNVVSIAFVTIETEAESEIEEEMFLFITPFLSHLLLALSYIIE
;
A
#
# COMPACT_ATOMS: atom_id res chain seq x y z
N MET A 1 37.32 -5.28 -16.86
CA MET A 1 36.75 -5.89 -18.08
C MET A 1 35.63 -6.82 -17.65
N SER A 2 34.45 -6.72 -18.27
CA SER A 2 33.34 -7.64 -17.99
C SER A 2 33.74 -9.06 -18.38
N ARG A 3 33.72 -9.99 -17.43
CA ARG A 3 33.88 -11.42 -17.69
C ARG A 3 32.63 -11.92 -18.39
N VAL A 4 32.79 -12.66 -19.48
CA VAL A 4 31.67 -13.20 -20.26
C VAL A 4 31.81 -14.71 -20.34
N THR A 5 30.78 -15.44 -19.92
CA THR A 5 30.80 -16.91 -19.83
C THR A 5 29.92 -17.51 -20.93
N LEU A 6 30.47 -18.45 -21.71
CA LEU A 6 29.73 -19.14 -22.77
C LEU A 6 28.89 -20.30 -22.18
N SER A 7 27.63 -20.41 -22.57
CA SER A 7 26.72 -21.46 -22.09
C SER A 7 26.77 -22.71 -22.96
N ALA A 8 27.30 -23.81 -22.41
CA ALA A 8 27.34 -25.11 -23.08
C ALA A 8 25.93 -25.61 -23.43
N SER A 9 24.96 -25.47 -22.52
CA SER A 9 23.58 -25.93 -22.73
C SER A 9 22.87 -25.19 -23.87
N ARG A 10 23.09 -23.87 -24.00
CA ARG A 10 22.54 -23.08 -25.10
C ARG A 10 23.21 -23.46 -26.42
N MET A 11 24.52 -23.71 -26.41
CA MET A 11 25.23 -24.18 -27.60
C MET A 11 24.70 -25.54 -28.07
N GLU A 12 24.53 -26.49 -27.14
CA GLU A 12 23.99 -27.81 -27.44
C GLU A 12 22.58 -27.71 -28.08
N LYS A 13 21.72 -26.82 -27.57
CA LYS A 13 20.40 -26.54 -28.16
C LYS A 13 20.52 -26.05 -29.61
N ILE A 14 21.43 -25.11 -29.90
CA ILE A 14 21.66 -24.61 -31.27
C ILE A 14 22.13 -25.75 -32.19
N VAL A 15 23.11 -26.55 -31.75
CA VAL A 15 23.65 -27.67 -32.54
C VAL A 15 22.57 -28.71 -32.80
N ASN A 16 21.78 -29.06 -31.79
CA ASN A 16 20.68 -30.02 -31.92
C ASN A 16 19.55 -29.49 -32.82
N ALA A 17 19.23 -28.21 -32.73
CA ALA A 17 18.28 -27.56 -33.65
C ALA A 17 18.81 -27.59 -35.08
N TRP A 18 20.09 -27.29 -35.29
CA TRP A 18 20.72 -27.33 -36.61
C TRP A 18 20.71 -28.73 -37.22
N ARG A 19 20.98 -29.80 -36.43
CA ARG A 19 20.93 -31.20 -36.89
C ARG A 19 19.53 -31.64 -37.37
N LYS A 20 18.47 -31.03 -36.85
CA LYS A 20 17.08 -31.37 -37.20
C LYS A 20 16.60 -30.73 -38.51
N VAL A 21 17.37 -29.81 -39.09
CA VAL A 21 16.98 -29.08 -40.29
C VAL A 21 17.58 -29.78 -41.52
N PRO A 22 16.79 -30.51 -42.34
CA PRO A 22 17.35 -31.43 -43.34
C PRO A 22 17.94 -30.76 -44.60
N ASP A 23 17.64 -29.48 -44.87
CA ASP A 23 17.87 -28.87 -46.20
C ASP A 23 18.27 -27.37 -46.22
N ALA A 24 18.36 -26.66 -45.08
CA ALA A 24 18.21 -25.20 -45.11
C ALA A 24 19.46 -24.35 -45.48
N ALA A 25 20.62 -24.94 -45.76
CA ALA A 25 21.84 -24.17 -46.07
C ALA A 25 22.85 -24.91 -46.97
N GLU A 26 22.41 -25.65 -47.99
CA GLU A 26 23.29 -26.26 -49.04
C GLU A 26 24.56 -26.95 -48.51
N GLY A 27 24.45 -27.73 -47.42
CA GLY A 27 25.60 -28.43 -46.84
C GLY A 27 26.59 -27.53 -46.09
N CYS A 28 26.14 -26.42 -45.51
CA CYS A 28 26.92 -25.63 -44.54
C CYS A 28 27.42 -26.53 -43.41
N SER A 29 28.72 -26.46 -43.12
CA SER A 29 29.39 -27.27 -42.10
C SER A 29 29.99 -26.44 -40.96
N VAL A 30 30.12 -25.12 -41.15
CA VAL A 30 30.57 -24.17 -40.13
C VAL A 30 29.72 -22.90 -40.20
N MET A 31 29.18 -22.43 -39.08
CA MET A 31 28.49 -21.14 -38.99
C MET A 31 29.39 -20.06 -38.41
N CYS A 32 29.33 -18.86 -38.98
CA CYS A 32 30.05 -17.69 -38.53
C CYS A 32 29.05 -16.59 -38.11
N CYS A 33 29.12 -16.19 -36.84
CA CYS A 33 28.37 -15.07 -36.27
C CYS A 33 29.37 -14.01 -35.80
N VAL A 34 29.28 -12.80 -36.32
CA VAL A 34 30.17 -11.69 -35.95
C VAL A 34 29.35 -10.51 -35.45
N PHE A 35 29.87 -9.82 -34.43
CA PHE A 35 29.42 -8.48 -34.08
C PHE A 35 30.60 -7.57 -33.71
N GLY A 36 30.63 -6.41 -34.37
CA GLY A 36 31.65 -5.39 -34.17
C GLY A 36 31.42 -4.53 -32.92
N ALA A 37 31.76 -3.25 -33.02
CA ALA A 37 31.50 -2.27 -31.98
C ALA A 37 30.03 -1.83 -31.99
N LEU A 38 29.49 -1.53 -30.81
CA LEU A 38 28.19 -0.88 -30.65
C LEU A 38 28.40 0.65 -30.61
N THR A 39 27.94 1.35 -31.62
CA THR A 39 27.94 2.81 -31.74
C THR A 39 26.50 3.33 -31.89
N PRO A 40 26.26 4.65 -31.78
CA PRO A 40 24.93 5.23 -32.03
C PRO A 40 24.36 4.98 -33.44
N GLU A 41 25.22 4.67 -34.42
CA GLU A 41 24.80 4.38 -35.80
C GLU A 41 24.51 2.88 -36.03
N THR A 42 24.90 2.03 -35.06
CA THR A 42 24.76 0.59 -35.19
C THR A 42 23.29 0.18 -35.30
N LEU A 43 22.96 -0.47 -36.41
CA LEU A 43 21.61 -1.00 -36.64
C LEU A 43 21.30 -2.15 -35.67
N GLU A 44 20.11 -2.13 -35.08
CA GLU A 44 19.61 -3.23 -34.25
C GLU A 44 19.13 -4.43 -35.10
N ASN A 45 18.77 -5.55 -34.45
CA ASN A 45 18.30 -6.79 -35.08
C ASN A 45 19.32 -7.52 -35.97
N GLN A 46 20.61 -7.43 -35.62
CA GLN A 46 21.64 -8.23 -36.27
C GLN A 46 21.69 -9.63 -35.65
N ARG A 47 21.61 -10.67 -36.49
CA ARG A 47 21.59 -12.06 -36.03
C ARG A 47 22.91 -12.48 -35.42
N GLY A 48 24.03 -11.98 -35.95
CA GLY A 48 25.35 -12.21 -35.34
C GLY A 48 25.40 -11.73 -33.89
N GLN A 49 24.90 -10.52 -33.63
CA GLN A 49 24.79 -9.96 -32.29
C GLN A 49 23.84 -10.76 -31.40
N ALA A 50 22.66 -11.13 -31.91
CA ALA A 50 21.69 -11.90 -31.15
C ALA A 50 22.19 -13.29 -30.78
N MET A 51 22.92 -13.96 -31.68
CA MET A 51 23.56 -15.26 -31.40
C MET A 51 24.64 -15.15 -30.33
N LEU A 52 25.49 -14.12 -30.41
CA LEU A 52 26.48 -13.81 -29.38
C LEU A 52 25.80 -13.56 -28.03
N GLN A 53 24.78 -12.71 -28.00
CA GLN A 53 24.05 -12.38 -26.78
C GLN A 53 23.28 -13.58 -26.20
N TYR A 54 22.80 -14.49 -27.05
CA TYR A 54 22.15 -15.71 -26.60
C TYR A 54 23.15 -16.68 -25.97
N LEU A 55 24.30 -16.93 -26.62
CA LEU A 55 25.26 -17.93 -26.16
C LEU A 55 26.07 -17.48 -24.95
N PHE A 56 26.28 -16.19 -24.79
CA PHE A 56 27.01 -15.62 -23.67
C PHE A 56 26.09 -15.14 -22.55
N THR A 57 26.43 -15.46 -21.31
CA THR A 57 25.77 -14.89 -20.14
C THR A 57 26.37 -13.50 -19.86
N SER A 58 25.72 -12.45 -20.38
CA SER A 58 26.13 -11.06 -20.17
C SER A 58 24.91 -10.16 -19.95
N LEU A 59 25.01 -9.22 -19.01
CA LEU A 59 24.00 -8.18 -18.80
C LEU A 59 24.06 -7.10 -19.90
N ASN A 60 25.26 -6.88 -20.46
CA ASN A 60 25.52 -5.90 -21.50
C ASN A 60 25.65 -6.58 -22.87
N THR A 61 25.46 -5.80 -23.94
CA THR A 61 25.68 -6.24 -25.32
C THR A 61 27.11 -6.74 -25.52
N VAL A 62 27.27 -8.00 -25.94
CA VAL A 62 28.59 -8.57 -26.27
C VAL A 62 29.09 -8.00 -27.60
N CYS A 63 30.17 -7.22 -27.57
CA CYS A 63 30.75 -6.51 -28.72
C CYS A 63 32.18 -6.98 -29.03
N ASN A 64 32.66 -6.76 -30.25
CA ASN A 64 34.01 -7.13 -30.71
C ASN A 64 34.32 -8.62 -30.54
N ALA A 65 33.34 -9.45 -30.89
CA ALA A 65 33.42 -10.90 -30.80
C ALA A 65 32.85 -11.56 -32.07
N ALA A 66 33.34 -12.77 -32.34
CA ALA A 66 32.78 -13.65 -33.34
C ALA A 66 32.80 -15.10 -32.87
N LEU A 67 31.89 -15.90 -33.42
CA LEU A 67 31.77 -17.33 -33.16
C LEU A 67 31.86 -18.06 -34.48
N PHE A 68 32.73 -19.06 -34.53
CA PHE A 68 32.77 -20.08 -35.57
C PHE A 68 32.40 -21.41 -34.93
N PHE A 69 31.35 -22.06 -35.38
CA PHE A 69 30.95 -23.35 -34.80
C PHE A 69 30.50 -24.37 -35.84
N SER A 70 30.86 -25.63 -35.60
CA SER A 70 30.41 -26.82 -36.34
C SER A 70 29.60 -27.72 -35.39
N PHE A 71 29.33 -28.96 -35.78
CA PHE A 71 28.59 -29.93 -34.97
C PHE A 71 29.38 -30.48 -33.76
N ASP A 72 30.68 -30.25 -33.70
CA ASP A 72 31.65 -30.87 -32.78
C ASP A 72 32.71 -29.90 -32.21
N LYS A 73 32.78 -28.66 -32.70
CA LYS A 73 33.73 -27.66 -32.20
C LYS A 73 33.21 -26.23 -32.31
N LEU A 74 33.66 -25.37 -31.40
CA LEU A 74 33.39 -23.92 -31.40
C LEU A 74 34.68 -23.15 -31.14
N LEU A 75 34.90 -22.11 -31.93
CA LEU A 75 35.97 -21.14 -31.80
C LEU A 75 35.37 -19.75 -31.53
N VAL A 76 35.69 -19.18 -30.36
CA VAL A 76 35.40 -17.78 -30.03
C VAL A 76 36.56 -16.91 -30.45
N VAL A 77 36.31 -15.90 -31.27
CA VAL A 77 37.30 -14.90 -31.67
C VAL A 77 36.94 -13.59 -31.04
N HIS A 78 37.90 -12.93 -30.38
CA HIS A 78 37.61 -11.67 -29.69
C HIS A 78 38.79 -10.70 -29.70
N SER A 79 38.49 -9.42 -29.45
CA SER A 79 39.48 -8.41 -29.12
C SER A 79 39.21 -7.88 -27.70
N ASN A 80 40.16 -8.07 -26.79
CA ASN A 80 40.12 -7.55 -25.40
C ASN A 80 38.92 -7.97 -24.53
N LEU A 81 38.24 -9.08 -24.85
CA LEU A 81 37.24 -9.71 -23.97
C LEU A 81 37.87 -10.77 -23.07
N ASN A 82 37.39 -10.85 -21.82
CA ASN A 82 37.72 -11.95 -20.90
C ASN A 82 36.65 -13.05 -21.04
N VAL A 83 36.92 -14.03 -21.90
CA VAL A 83 36.00 -15.11 -22.26
C VAL A 83 36.27 -16.35 -21.40
N GLU A 84 35.24 -16.85 -20.74
CA GLU A 84 35.28 -18.12 -20.03
C GLU A 84 34.53 -19.19 -20.83
N LEU A 85 35.26 -20.26 -21.18
CA LEU A 85 34.75 -21.37 -21.96
C LEU A 85 34.37 -22.55 -21.06
N PRO A 86 33.31 -23.32 -21.40
CA PRO A 86 33.02 -24.59 -20.77
C PRO A 86 34.17 -25.59 -20.93
N PRO A 87 34.27 -26.61 -20.05
CA PRO A 87 35.22 -27.71 -20.25
C PRO A 87 34.88 -28.47 -21.54
N SER A 88 35.92 -28.73 -22.36
CA SER A 88 35.78 -29.56 -23.56
C SER A 88 35.43 -30.99 -23.18
N SER A 89 34.50 -31.59 -23.93
CA SER A 89 34.09 -32.99 -23.79
C SER A 89 34.59 -33.82 -24.98
N GLU A 90 34.52 -35.15 -24.90
CA GLU A 90 34.82 -36.02 -26.05
C GLU A 90 33.93 -35.74 -27.27
N SER A 91 32.73 -35.17 -27.04
CA SER A 91 31.74 -34.87 -28.09
C SER A 91 31.80 -33.44 -28.65
N PHE A 92 32.34 -32.47 -27.91
CA PHE A 92 32.36 -31.07 -28.33
C PHE A 92 33.52 -30.30 -27.72
N THR A 93 34.29 -29.60 -28.56
CA THR A 93 35.50 -28.86 -28.15
C THR A 93 35.31 -27.34 -28.23
N TYR A 94 35.79 -26.61 -27.21
CA TYR A 94 35.73 -25.15 -27.16
C TYR A 94 37.14 -24.57 -27.23
N ALA A 95 37.34 -23.55 -28.07
CA ALA A 95 38.57 -22.80 -28.18
C ALA A 95 38.29 -21.29 -28.20
N SER A 96 39.25 -20.48 -27.74
CA SER A 96 39.25 -19.03 -27.98
C SER A 96 40.55 -18.58 -28.62
N ALA A 97 40.46 -17.55 -29.45
CA ALA A 97 41.60 -16.91 -30.09
C ALA A 97 41.43 -15.39 -30.11
N THR A 98 42.56 -14.69 -30.00
CA THR A 98 42.63 -13.24 -30.23
C THR A 98 42.89 -12.96 -31.70
N LEU A 99 42.36 -11.84 -32.21
CA LEU A 99 42.60 -11.39 -33.59
C LEU A 99 44.03 -10.81 -33.74
N ASP A 100 45.02 -11.68 -33.87
CA ASP A 100 46.44 -11.37 -34.06
C ASP A 100 46.99 -11.94 -35.39
N GLU A 101 48.29 -11.77 -35.66
CA GLU A 101 48.92 -12.23 -36.92
C GLU A 101 48.81 -13.76 -37.13
N LYS A 102 48.63 -14.55 -36.06
CA LYS A 102 48.52 -16.02 -36.13
C LYS A 102 47.08 -16.50 -36.31
N PHE A 103 46.10 -15.62 -36.13
CA PHE A 103 44.69 -15.96 -36.25
C PHE A 103 44.34 -16.56 -37.63
N GLY A 104 44.97 -16.09 -38.71
CA GLY A 104 44.73 -16.61 -40.06
C GLY A 104 45.02 -18.11 -40.18
N GLU A 105 46.11 -18.59 -39.56
CA GLU A 105 46.46 -20.02 -39.54
C GLU A 105 45.46 -20.84 -38.72
N ILE A 106 45.03 -20.31 -37.57
CA ILE A 106 44.05 -20.96 -36.68
C ILE A 106 42.69 -21.09 -37.40
N LEU A 107 42.25 -20.02 -38.07
CA LEU A 107 40.99 -20.01 -38.80
C LEU A 107 41.04 -20.94 -40.02
N ALA A 108 42.15 -20.95 -40.76
CA ALA A 108 42.34 -21.87 -41.89
C ALA A 108 42.31 -23.34 -41.45
N ALA A 109 42.93 -23.67 -40.31
CA ALA A 109 42.88 -25.00 -39.72
C ALA A 109 41.47 -25.36 -39.20
N PHE A 110 40.72 -24.39 -38.65
CA PHE A 110 39.37 -24.62 -38.15
C PHE A 110 38.38 -24.90 -39.28
N VAL A 111 38.42 -24.07 -40.33
CA VAL A 111 37.48 -24.11 -41.46
C VAL A 111 37.89 -25.15 -42.50
N ALA A 112 39.18 -25.40 -42.74
CA ALA A 112 39.67 -26.33 -43.76
C ALA A 112 38.97 -26.14 -45.12
N ASP A 113 38.32 -27.17 -45.67
CA ASP A 113 37.52 -27.13 -46.91
C ASP A 113 35.99 -26.97 -46.66
N ALA A 114 35.59 -26.62 -45.45
CA ALA A 114 34.19 -26.43 -45.07
C ALA A 114 33.49 -25.32 -45.89
N LYS A 115 32.18 -25.49 -46.13
CA LYS A 115 31.29 -24.40 -46.51
C LYS A 115 30.91 -23.61 -45.26
N VAL A 116 31.10 -22.29 -45.29
CA VAL A 116 30.88 -21.40 -44.15
C VAL A 116 29.59 -20.60 -44.32
N GLY A 117 28.68 -20.77 -43.38
CA GLY A 117 27.47 -19.97 -43.25
C GLY A 117 27.77 -18.60 -42.67
N VAL A 118 27.41 -17.54 -43.37
CA VAL A 118 27.52 -16.14 -42.91
C VAL A 118 26.20 -15.39 -43.13
N CYS A 119 25.98 -14.33 -42.36
CA CYS A 119 24.93 -13.34 -42.65
C CYS A 119 25.49 -12.29 -43.63
N GLN A 120 25.53 -12.57 -44.94
CA GLN A 120 26.25 -11.76 -45.93
C GLN A 120 25.81 -10.29 -45.92
N LYS A 121 24.51 -10.04 -45.72
CA LYS A 121 23.95 -8.68 -45.63
C LYS A 121 24.40 -7.93 -44.38
N GLU A 122 24.57 -8.65 -43.27
CA GLU A 122 24.95 -8.07 -41.98
C GLU A 122 26.46 -7.80 -41.89
N LEU A 123 27.30 -8.50 -42.68
CA LEU A 123 28.75 -8.27 -42.70
C LEU A 123 29.12 -6.85 -43.13
N ASN A 124 28.36 -6.24 -44.04
CA ASN A 124 28.69 -4.92 -44.59
C ASN A 124 28.29 -3.75 -43.68
N ILE A 125 27.47 -4.01 -42.66
CA ILE A 125 26.99 -3.00 -41.69
C ILE A 125 27.70 -3.13 -40.33
N GLN A 126 28.74 -3.96 -40.24
CA GLN A 126 29.52 -4.10 -39.01
C GLN A 126 30.42 -2.88 -38.80
N GLU A 127 30.50 -2.43 -37.56
CA GLU A 127 31.25 -1.22 -37.17
C GLU A 127 32.45 -1.54 -36.26
N GLY A 128 33.34 -0.55 -36.08
CA GLY A 128 34.55 -0.66 -35.27
C GLY A 128 35.72 -1.34 -35.99
N ASP A 129 36.87 -1.45 -35.30
CA ASP A 129 38.11 -1.97 -35.90
C ASP A 129 38.16 -3.50 -36.00
N PHE A 130 37.44 -4.20 -35.12
CA PHE A 130 37.50 -5.66 -35.00
C PHE A 130 36.84 -6.36 -36.19
N ALA A 131 35.57 -6.03 -36.48
CA ALA A 131 34.79 -6.77 -37.46
C ALA A 131 35.31 -6.61 -38.90
N PRO A 132 35.68 -5.42 -39.40
CA PRO A 132 36.26 -5.28 -40.73
C PRO A 132 37.56 -6.07 -40.92
N LYS A 133 38.45 -6.08 -39.91
CA LYS A 133 39.69 -6.87 -39.93
C LYS A 133 39.41 -8.37 -39.93
N LEU A 134 38.45 -8.83 -39.11
CA LEU A 134 38.05 -10.23 -39.12
C LEU A 134 37.43 -10.62 -40.47
N ILE A 135 36.56 -9.77 -41.02
CA ILE A 135 35.87 -10.01 -42.30
C ILE A 135 36.87 -10.07 -43.46
N SER A 136 37.92 -9.24 -43.47
CA SER A 136 38.97 -9.32 -44.50
C SER A 136 39.68 -10.67 -44.44
N VAL A 137 40.09 -11.11 -43.24
CA VAL A 137 40.74 -12.42 -43.04
C VAL A 137 39.82 -13.58 -43.45
N VAL A 138 38.53 -13.51 -43.09
CA VAL A 138 37.54 -14.53 -43.50
C VAL A 138 37.38 -14.58 -45.02
N ARG A 139 37.35 -13.43 -45.71
CA ARG A 139 37.23 -13.35 -47.17
C ARG A 139 38.49 -13.82 -47.90
N GLU A 140 39.67 -13.68 -47.30
CA GLU A 140 40.94 -14.21 -47.84
C GLU A 140 41.02 -15.74 -47.75
N ILE A 141 40.55 -16.32 -46.64
CA ILE A 141 40.62 -17.76 -46.39
C ILE A 141 39.45 -18.52 -47.03
N VAL A 142 38.26 -17.92 -47.03
CA VAL A 142 37.02 -18.54 -47.51
C VAL A 142 36.52 -17.79 -48.75
N PRO A 143 36.71 -18.35 -49.96
CA PRO A 143 36.22 -17.72 -51.18
C PRO A 143 34.69 -17.67 -51.21
N ALA A 144 34.13 -16.74 -51.97
CA ALA A 144 32.68 -16.51 -52.04
C ALA A 144 31.86 -17.76 -52.40
N GLU A 145 32.41 -18.64 -53.24
CA GLU A 145 31.80 -19.92 -53.65
C GLU A 145 31.60 -20.90 -52.48
N ARG A 146 32.36 -20.75 -51.40
CA ARG A 146 32.27 -21.55 -50.17
C ARG A 146 31.46 -20.85 -49.07
N THR A 147 30.85 -19.70 -49.36
CA THR A 147 30.01 -18.97 -48.39
C THR A 147 28.53 -19.18 -48.68
N VAL A 148 27.73 -19.41 -47.63
CA VAL A 148 26.28 -19.63 -47.74
C VAL A 148 25.55 -18.62 -46.84
N GLU A 149 24.43 -18.09 -47.30
CA GLU A 149 23.58 -17.20 -46.49
C GLU A 149 22.81 -18.01 -45.44
N VAL A 150 23.09 -17.77 -44.15
CA VAL A 150 22.44 -18.49 -43.03
C VAL A 150 21.60 -17.61 -42.11
N GLY A 151 21.45 -16.32 -42.42
CA GLY A 151 20.71 -15.38 -41.59
C GLY A 151 19.32 -15.89 -41.19
N PRO A 152 18.44 -16.26 -42.14
CA PRO A 152 17.12 -16.77 -41.78
C PRO A 152 17.20 -17.95 -40.80
N LEU A 153 18.11 -18.91 -41.01
CA LEU A 153 18.30 -20.09 -40.16
C LEU A 153 18.70 -19.72 -38.73
N LEU A 154 19.67 -18.82 -38.56
CA LEU A 154 20.10 -18.34 -37.24
C LEU A 154 18.96 -17.65 -36.47
N GLY A 155 18.10 -16.90 -37.16
CA GLY A 155 16.94 -16.27 -36.52
C GLY A 155 15.95 -17.28 -35.93
N GLU A 156 15.76 -18.43 -36.58
CA GLU A 156 14.84 -19.47 -36.12
C GLU A 156 15.31 -20.17 -34.84
N PHE A 157 16.62 -20.34 -34.69
CA PHE A 157 17.18 -20.90 -33.46
C PHE A 157 16.93 -20.04 -32.21
N LEU A 158 16.56 -18.77 -32.38
CA LEU A 158 16.34 -17.80 -31.31
C LEU A 158 14.85 -17.59 -30.96
N PHE A 159 13.93 -18.30 -31.62
CA PHE A 159 12.50 -18.18 -31.33
C PHE A 159 12.15 -18.70 -29.94
N VAL A 160 12.63 -19.91 -29.61
CA VAL A 160 12.42 -20.55 -28.31
C VAL A 160 13.42 -20.02 -27.30
N LYS A 161 12.93 -19.50 -26.18
CA LYS A 161 13.72 -18.91 -25.10
C LYS A 161 13.82 -19.86 -23.93
N ASP A 162 14.92 -19.78 -23.19
CA ASP A 162 15.00 -20.39 -21.87
C ASP A 162 14.33 -19.51 -20.80
N GLU A 163 14.18 -20.04 -19.59
CA GLU A 163 13.50 -19.33 -18.49
C GLU A 163 14.17 -18.00 -18.14
N ALA A 164 15.51 -17.91 -18.22
CA ALA A 164 16.23 -16.68 -17.97
C ALA A 164 15.89 -15.61 -19.02
N ALA A 165 15.86 -15.99 -20.30
CA ALA A 165 15.45 -15.13 -21.41
C ALA A 165 13.97 -14.72 -21.33
N LEU A 166 13.07 -15.63 -20.95
CA LEU A 166 11.65 -15.32 -20.70
C LEU A 166 11.50 -14.32 -19.56
N SER A 167 12.23 -14.50 -18.47
CA SER A 167 12.25 -13.54 -17.35
C SER A 167 12.70 -12.15 -17.80
N CYS A 168 13.69 -12.04 -18.70
CA CYS A 168 14.09 -10.76 -19.27
C CYS A 168 12.96 -10.12 -20.10
N VAL A 169 12.28 -10.89 -20.96
CA VAL A 169 11.11 -10.38 -21.72
C VAL A 169 10.00 -9.89 -20.77
N GLU A 170 9.71 -10.65 -19.72
CA GLU A 170 8.71 -10.30 -18.71
C GLU A 170 9.09 -9.02 -17.93
N LYS A 171 10.37 -8.86 -17.56
CA LYS A 171 10.87 -7.63 -16.92
C LYS A 171 10.75 -6.42 -17.85
N ALA A 172 11.10 -6.56 -19.12
CA ALA A 172 10.95 -5.50 -20.12
C ALA A 172 9.47 -5.11 -20.29
N ALA A 173 8.57 -6.09 -20.39
CA ALA A 173 7.12 -5.86 -20.48
C ALA A 173 6.55 -5.23 -19.20
N GLY A 174 7.04 -5.64 -18.03
CA GLY A 174 6.70 -5.05 -16.74
C GLY A 174 7.06 -3.57 -16.67
N LEU A 175 8.25 -3.21 -17.16
CA LEU A 175 8.68 -1.81 -17.23
C LEU A 175 7.83 -0.99 -18.22
N CYS A 176 7.49 -1.55 -19.38
CA CYS A 176 6.54 -0.94 -20.32
C CYS A 176 5.20 -0.62 -19.64
N ASN A 177 4.63 -1.56 -18.88
CA ASN A 177 3.39 -1.33 -18.13
C ASN A 177 3.54 -0.20 -17.09
N ALA A 178 4.64 -0.21 -16.33
CA ALA A 178 4.88 0.75 -15.27
C ALA A 178 5.01 2.18 -15.82
N ILE A 179 5.78 2.38 -16.90
CA ILE A 179 5.97 3.68 -17.54
C ILE A 179 4.66 4.18 -18.16
N PHE A 180 3.88 3.29 -18.80
CA PHE A 180 2.58 3.67 -19.34
C PHE A 180 1.66 4.19 -18.24
N ARG A 181 1.48 3.42 -17.16
CA ARG A 181 0.56 3.75 -16.06
C ARG A 181 0.98 4.99 -15.27
N ARG A 182 2.28 5.11 -14.97
CA ARG A 182 2.79 6.13 -14.02
C ARG A 182 3.24 7.42 -14.68
N SER A 183 3.47 7.42 -16.00
CA SER A 183 4.00 8.58 -16.71
C SER A 183 3.30 8.85 -18.04
N ALA A 184 3.35 7.94 -19.01
CA ALA A 184 2.88 8.24 -20.37
C ALA A 184 1.39 8.60 -20.43
N ARG A 185 0.55 7.88 -19.68
CA ARG A 185 -0.89 8.15 -19.59
C ARG A 185 -1.17 9.54 -19.01
N GLY A 186 -0.68 9.84 -17.80
CA GLY A 186 -0.89 11.14 -17.15
C GLY A 186 -0.25 12.32 -17.90
N MET A 187 0.84 12.08 -18.63
CA MET A 187 1.44 13.06 -19.52
C MET A 187 0.50 13.43 -20.67
N ILE A 188 -0.14 12.45 -21.32
CA ILE A 188 -1.08 12.69 -22.42
C ILE A 188 -2.35 13.35 -21.90
N GLU A 189 -2.90 12.85 -20.78
CA GLU A 189 -4.09 13.42 -20.12
C GLU A 189 -3.90 14.90 -19.77
N SER A 190 -2.76 15.26 -19.16
CA SER A 190 -2.46 16.65 -18.82
C SER A 190 -2.34 17.55 -20.04
N GLU A 191 -1.87 17.04 -21.17
CA GLU A 191 -1.79 17.83 -22.41
C GLU A 191 -3.15 17.95 -23.11
N MET A 192 -4.02 16.93 -23.01
CA MET A 192 -5.37 16.98 -23.59
C MET A 192 -6.23 18.13 -23.05
N GLN A 193 -6.00 18.50 -21.77
CA GLN A 193 -6.72 19.56 -21.08
C GLN A 193 -6.18 20.98 -21.36
N LYS A 194 -5.01 21.11 -21.98
CA LYS A 194 -4.38 22.42 -22.21
C LYS A 194 -4.98 23.10 -23.44
N SER A 195 -5.20 24.40 -23.32
CA SER A 195 -5.59 25.25 -24.46
C SER A 195 -4.52 25.33 -25.56
N ASN A 196 -3.25 25.16 -25.20
CA ASN A 196 -2.13 25.08 -26.13
C ASN A 196 -1.24 23.85 -25.81
N PRO A 197 -1.61 22.66 -26.30
CA PRO A 197 -0.90 21.43 -26.01
C PRO A 197 0.47 21.40 -26.69
N LYS A 198 1.39 20.62 -26.12
CA LYS A 198 2.70 20.37 -26.72
C LYS A 198 2.58 19.69 -28.09
N THR A 199 3.60 19.89 -28.91
CA THR A 199 3.74 19.18 -30.19
C THR A 199 4.00 17.69 -29.96
N LEU A 200 3.55 16.85 -30.89
CA LEU A 200 3.79 15.40 -30.84
C LEU A 200 5.29 15.06 -30.77
N SER A 201 6.14 15.83 -31.47
CA SER A 201 7.60 15.72 -31.38
C SER A 201 8.12 15.99 -29.96
N ALA A 202 7.66 17.05 -29.29
CA ALA A 202 8.07 17.35 -27.92
C ALA A 202 7.57 16.30 -26.91
N LEU A 203 6.36 15.77 -27.12
CA LEU A 203 5.81 14.68 -26.30
C LEU A 203 6.60 13.39 -26.46
N ARG A 204 6.99 13.04 -27.69
CA ARG A 204 7.89 11.91 -27.95
C ARG A 204 9.24 12.11 -27.25
N GLU A 205 9.83 13.30 -27.32
CA GLU A 205 11.11 13.57 -26.65
C GLU A 205 10.99 13.39 -25.14
N GLN A 206 9.89 13.88 -24.54
CA GLN A 206 9.61 13.71 -23.12
C GLN A 206 9.42 12.23 -22.74
N LEU A 207 8.68 11.47 -23.55
CA LEU A 207 8.52 10.03 -23.38
C LEU A 207 9.87 9.31 -23.51
N THR A 208 10.69 9.68 -24.50
CA THR A 208 12.02 9.09 -24.73
C THR A 208 12.94 9.33 -23.53
N LYS A 209 13.00 10.55 -23.00
CA LYS A 209 13.75 10.86 -21.77
C LYS A 209 13.29 10.03 -20.57
N THR A 210 11.98 9.80 -20.47
CA THR A 210 11.40 8.94 -19.42
C THR A 210 11.82 7.48 -19.59
N LEU A 211 11.88 7.00 -20.83
CA LEU A 211 12.32 5.64 -21.17
C LEU A 211 13.84 5.45 -20.97
N GLU A 212 14.65 6.48 -21.19
CA GLU A 212 16.10 6.49 -20.92
C GLU A 212 16.42 6.51 -19.42
N ALA A 213 15.62 7.21 -18.63
CA ALA A 213 15.80 7.35 -17.18
C ALA A 213 14.52 6.95 -16.41
N PRO A 214 14.13 5.65 -16.44
CA PRO A 214 12.88 5.19 -15.85
C PRO A 214 12.85 5.32 -14.33
N ASN A 215 14.02 5.38 -13.68
CA ASN A 215 14.16 5.62 -12.24
C ASN A 215 13.74 7.03 -11.79
N THR A 216 13.52 7.96 -12.73
CA THR A 216 12.96 9.29 -12.43
C THR A 216 11.44 9.27 -12.25
N VAL A 217 10.78 8.17 -12.64
CA VAL A 217 9.34 7.98 -12.47
C VAL A 217 9.04 7.54 -11.04
N MET A 218 8.06 8.19 -10.42
CA MET A 218 7.66 7.92 -9.04
C MET A 218 7.29 6.44 -8.82
N GLY A 219 7.93 5.82 -7.83
CA GLY A 219 7.86 4.40 -7.48
C GLY A 219 8.67 3.44 -8.36
N LEU A 220 9.61 3.96 -9.17
CA LEU A 220 10.67 3.20 -9.86
C LEU A 220 12.08 3.64 -9.43
N GLU A 221 12.23 4.40 -8.35
CA GLU A 221 13.49 5.04 -7.94
C GLU A 221 14.60 4.04 -7.61
N THR A 222 14.23 2.82 -7.22
CA THR A 222 15.14 1.72 -6.87
C THR A 222 15.48 0.81 -8.05
N LEU A 223 14.93 1.07 -9.24
CA LEU A 223 15.15 0.27 -10.43
C LEU A 223 16.61 0.40 -10.91
N ASP A 224 17.29 -0.73 -11.08
CA ASP A 224 18.59 -0.78 -11.75
C ASP A 224 18.40 -0.57 -13.26
N VAL A 225 18.76 0.62 -13.74
CA VAL A 225 18.62 1.03 -15.15
C VAL A 225 19.67 0.38 -16.05
N SER A 226 20.79 -0.13 -15.49
CA SER A 226 21.92 -0.62 -16.28
C SER A 226 21.57 -1.79 -17.21
N GLN A 227 20.52 -2.54 -16.87
CA GLN A 227 20.04 -3.70 -17.62
C GLN A 227 18.97 -3.33 -18.67
N PHE A 228 18.51 -2.09 -18.70
CA PHE A 228 17.43 -1.64 -19.58
C PHE A 228 17.92 -0.68 -20.66
N SER A 229 17.33 -0.78 -21.84
CA SER A 229 17.56 0.16 -22.93
C SER A 229 16.32 0.31 -23.81
N ILE A 230 16.27 1.37 -24.60
CA ILE A 230 15.21 1.58 -25.58
C ILE A 230 15.42 0.63 -26.75
N ALA A 231 14.33 0.04 -27.25
CA ALA A 231 14.37 -0.67 -28.53
C ALA A 231 14.35 0.34 -29.68
N SER A 232 15.51 0.74 -30.18
CA SER A 232 15.64 1.80 -31.20
C SER A 232 14.88 1.46 -32.49
N GLY A 233 14.80 0.18 -32.85
CA GLY A 233 13.99 -0.32 -33.97
C GLY A 233 12.47 -0.28 -33.76
N LEU A 234 12.01 -0.07 -32.52
CA LEU A 234 10.60 0.06 -32.13
C LEU A 234 10.36 1.47 -31.54
N THR A 235 10.48 2.45 -32.41
CA THR A 235 10.63 3.86 -32.02
C THR A 235 9.44 4.36 -31.18
N PRO A 236 9.68 5.01 -30.02
CA PRO A 236 8.62 5.62 -29.23
C PRO A 236 7.82 6.64 -30.05
N CYS A 237 6.50 6.51 -30.05
CA CYS A 237 5.60 7.38 -30.80
C CYS A 237 4.37 7.73 -29.96
N ILE A 238 3.96 8.99 -30.07
CA ILE A 238 2.65 9.48 -29.67
C ILE A 238 2.06 10.11 -30.94
N MET A 239 0.90 9.64 -31.36
CA MET A 239 0.23 10.03 -32.59
C MET A 239 -1.23 10.33 -32.27
N HIS A 240 -1.84 11.29 -32.94
CA HIS A 240 -3.28 11.51 -32.90
C HIS A 240 -3.88 11.30 -34.29
N ARG A 241 -5.20 11.46 -34.42
CA ARG A 241 -5.90 11.30 -35.70
C ARG A 241 -5.28 12.13 -36.82
N GLY A 242 -5.08 11.51 -37.99
CA GLY A 242 -4.47 12.13 -39.17
C GLY A 242 -2.93 12.24 -39.14
N THR A 243 -2.28 11.76 -38.07
CA THR A 243 -0.81 11.72 -37.95
C THR A 243 -0.26 10.31 -37.75
N TYR A 244 -1.12 9.30 -37.79
CA TYR A 244 -0.73 7.91 -37.57
C TYR A 244 0.23 7.42 -38.65
N ASN A 245 1.31 6.76 -38.22
CA ASN A 245 2.24 6.09 -39.12
C ASN A 245 2.19 4.57 -38.86
N PRO A 246 1.82 3.76 -39.86
CA PRO A 246 1.72 2.31 -39.68
C PRO A 246 3.09 1.62 -39.60
N GLN A 247 4.17 2.26 -40.09
CA GLN A 247 5.52 1.72 -40.00
C GLN A 247 5.98 1.67 -38.55
N ILE A 248 6.49 0.54 -38.10
CA ILE A 248 6.92 0.34 -36.70
C ILE A 248 8.20 1.15 -36.39
N SER A 249 9.11 1.24 -37.35
CA SER A 249 10.31 2.08 -37.28
C SER A 249 10.02 3.46 -37.87
N VAL A 250 9.65 4.42 -37.03
CA VAL A 250 9.24 5.77 -37.46
C VAL A 250 10.38 6.77 -37.26
N THR A 251 10.93 7.25 -38.38
CA THR A 251 11.98 8.28 -38.36
C THR A 251 11.39 9.69 -38.26
N GLU A 252 10.27 9.94 -38.92
CA GLU A 252 9.64 11.26 -39.02
C GLU A 252 8.46 11.37 -38.06
N VAL A 253 8.44 12.43 -37.24
CA VAL A 253 7.36 12.69 -36.28
C VAL A 253 6.71 14.00 -36.60
N SER A 254 5.38 13.99 -36.58
CA SER A 254 4.58 15.19 -36.73
C SER A 254 4.97 16.25 -35.71
N THR A 255 5.09 17.49 -36.17
CA THR A 255 5.31 18.66 -35.31
C THR A 255 4.01 19.35 -34.93
N GLN A 256 2.86 18.76 -35.29
CA GLN A 256 1.55 19.29 -34.91
C GLN A 256 1.35 19.22 -33.38
N PRO A 257 0.66 20.19 -32.77
CA PRO A 257 0.15 20.11 -31.41
C PRO A 257 -0.75 18.88 -31.23
N LEU A 258 -0.71 18.25 -30.05
CA LEU A 258 -1.60 17.14 -29.73
C LEU A 258 -3.07 17.56 -29.91
N ARG A 259 -3.84 16.75 -30.65
CA ARG A 259 -5.30 16.87 -30.71
C ARG A 259 -5.93 15.82 -29.80
N SER A 260 -6.87 16.25 -28.97
CA SER A 260 -7.60 15.41 -28.02
C SER A 260 -8.71 14.64 -28.74
N ASP A 261 -8.36 13.65 -29.57
CA ASP A 261 -9.32 12.80 -30.30
C ASP A 261 -9.05 11.29 -30.11
N VAL A 262 -8.34 10.65 -31.03
CA VAL A 262 -7.91 9.25 -30.99
C VAL A 262 -6.39 9.25 -30.95
N ILE A 263 -5.83 8.98 -29.77
CA ILE A 263 -4.40 9.10 -29.50
C ILE A 263 -3.78 7.72 -29.37
N VAL A 264 -2.82 7.39 -30.23
CA VAL A 264 -2.05 6.15 -30.17
C VAL A 264 -0.68 6.44 -29.53
N VAL A 265 -0.35 5.72 -28.47
CA VAL A 265 0.99 5.69 -27.88
C VAL A 265 1.58 4.30 -27.97
N ARG A 266 2.83 4.20 -28.46
CA ARG A 266 3.54 2.93 -28.56
C ARG A 266 5.04 3.09 -28.38
N TYR A 267 5.69 2.10 -27.78
CA TYR A 267 7.14 2.09 -27.57
C TYR A 267 7.61 0.69 -27.15
N GLY A 268 8.91 0.42 -27.35
CA GLY A 268 9.55 -0.82 -26.92
C GLY A 268 10.74 -0.60 -26.00
N LEU A 269 10.93 -1.53 -25.06
CA LEU A 269 12.04 -1.56 -24.12
C LEU A 269 12.74 -2.91 -24.16
N LYS A 270 14.02 -2.92 -23.79
CA LYS A 270 14.85 -4.11 -23.70
C LYS A 270 15.27 -4.34 -22.26
N ASN A 271 15.35 -5.59 -21.83
CA ASN A 271 16.07 -6.01 -20.63
C ASN A 271 17.14 -7.03 -21.04
N CYS A 272 18.41 -6.74 -20.78
CA CYS A 272 19.56 -7.56 -21.21
C CYS A 272 19.49 -7.96 -22.71
N GLY A 273 19.02 -7.03 -23.56
CA GLY A 273 18.83 -7.23 -25.00
C GLY A 273 17.48 -7.83 -25.42
N TYR A 274 16.68 -8.38 -24.50
CA TYR A 274 15.37 -8.98 -24.82
C TYR A 274 14.27 -7.93 -24.88
N THR A 275 13.61 -7.84 -26.02
CA THR A 275 12.67 -6.77 -26.37
C THR A 275 11.23 -7.10 -25.97
N ALA A 276 10.57 -6.13 -25.36
CA ALA A 276 9.12 -6.05 -25.20
C ALA A 276 8.58 -4.79 -25.88
N PHE A 277 7.31 -4.83 -26.26
CA PHE A 277 6.61 -3.75 -26.94
C PHE A 277 5.18 -3.60 -26.41
N ILE A 278 4.72 -2.35 -26.37
CA ILE A 278 3.35 -2.00 -26.00
C ILE A 278 2.81 -0.92 -26.94
N ALA A 279 1.53 -1.03 -27.31
CA ALA A 279 0.78 0.05 -27.94
C ALA A 279 -0.62 0.14 -27.32
N ARG A 280 -1.09 1.37 -27.12
CA ARG A 280 -2.43 1.68 -26.59
C ARG A 280 -3.03 2.86 -27.35
N THR A 281 -4.32 2.75 -27.64
CA THR A 281 -5.15 3.87 -28.10
C THR A 281 -5.95 4.42 -26.92
N LEU A 282 -5.88 5.73 -26.71
CA LEU A 282 -6.69 6.53 -25.79
C LEU A 282 -7.73 7.31 -26.63
N ILE A 283 -8.97 7.39 -26.15
CA ILE A 283 -10.10 7.93 -26.89
C ILE A 283 -10.74 9.07 -26.09
N ALA A 284 -10.67 10.29 -26.60
CA ALA A 284 -11.35 11.47 -26.07
C ALA A 284 -12.74 11.59 -26.70
N GLU A 285 -13.77 11.16 -25.99
CA GLU A 285 -15.12 10.93 -26.51
C GLU A 285 -15.71 12.16 -27.22
N ARG A 286 -15.51 13.35 -26.65
CA ARG A 286 -16.09 14.60 -27.17
C ARG A 286 -15.66 14.93 -28.61
N ASN A 287 -14.42 14.61 -28.98
CA ASN A 287 -13.87 14.95 -30.30
C ASN A 287 -13.58 13.72 -31.17
N ALA A 288 -13.76 12.51 -30.63
CA ALA A 288 -13.54 11.28 -31.37
C ALA A 288 -14.75 10.96 -32.28
N PRO A 289 -14.51 10.34 -33.45
CA PRO A 289 -15.60 9.91 -34.34
C PRO A 289 -16.58 8.96 -33.65
N SER A 290 -17.87 9.08 -33.94
CA SER A 290 -18.92 8.28 -33.29
C SER A 290 -18.73 6.76 -33.42
N ASN A 291 -18.11 6.30 -34.51
CA ASN A 291 -17.82 4.89 -34.77
C ASN A 291 -16.54 4.36 -34.08
N VAL A 292 -15.74 5.21 -33.42
CA VAL A 292 -14.45 4.80 -32.82
C VAL A 292 -14.61 3.70 -31.77
N LYS A 293 -15.71 3.74 -30.99
CA LYS A 293 -15.97 2.78 -29.90
C LYS A 293 -16.16 1.37 -30.46
N ASP A 294 -16.89 1.23 -31.55
CA ASP A 294 -17.14 -0.06 -32.19
C ASP A 294 -15.91 -0.58 -32.93
N VAL A 295 -15.14 0.34 -33.52
CA VAL A 295 -13.83 0.04 -34.14
C VAL A 295 -12.84 -0.49 -33.10
N TYR A 296 -12.76 0.15 -31.93
CA TYR A 296 -11.90 -0.32 -30.84
C TYR A 296 -12.35 -1.68 -30.29
N LYS A 297 -13.66 -1.89 -30.09
CA LYS A 297 -14.22 -3.20 -29.68
C LYS A 297 -13.85 -4.31 -30.68
N PHE A 298 -13.89 -4.01 -31.97
CA PHE A 298 -13.47 -4.96 -33.00
C PHE A 298 -11.98 -5.32 -32.87
N VAL A 299 -11.10 -4.33 -32.72
CA VAL A 299 -9.66 -4.55 -32.49
C VAL A 299 -9.41 -5.39 -31.25
N TYR A 300 -10.11 -5.10 -30.15
CA TYR A 300 -10.03 -5.86 -28.91
C TYR A 300 -10.43 -7.33 -29.11
N ASN A 301 -11.57 -7.58 -29.77
CA ASN A 301 -12.08 -8.93 -30.02
C ASN A 301 -11.16 -9.75 -30.94
N VAL A 302 -10.60 -9.13 -31.99
CA VAL A 302 -9.62 -9.77 -32.88
C VAL A 302 -8.34 -10.10 -32.11
N THR A 303 -7.90 -9.22 -31.20
CA THR A 303 -6.73 -9.46 -30.34
C THR A 303 -6.97 -10.64 -29.40
N GLU A 304 -8.12 -10.72 -28.72
CA GLU A 304 -8.45 -11.88 -27.89
C GLU A 304 -8.46 -13.18 -28.69
N LYS A 305 -9.04 -13.15 -29.90
CA LYS A 305 -9.07 -14.32 -30.77
C LYS A 305 -7.67 -14.77 -31.18
N LEU A 306 -6.78 -13.82 -31.43
CA LEU A 306 -5.38 -14.10 -31.74
C LEU A 306 -4.67 -14.77 -30.57
N LEU A 307 -4.89 -14.31 -29.34
CA LEU A 307 -4.31 -14.93 -28.14
C LEU A 307 -4.81 -16.37 -27.94
N GLU A 308 -6.09 -16.64 -28.20
CA GLU A 308 -6.66 -17.99 -28.12
C GLU A 308 -6.00 -18.98 -29.10
N HIS A 309 -5.58 -18.51 -30.27
CA HIS A 309 -5.01 -19.34 -31.34
C HIS A 309 -3.50 -19.49 -31.25
N LEU A 310 -2.80 -18.62 -30.50
CA LEU A 310 -1.38 -18.76 -30.21
C LEU A 310 -1.14 -19.90 -29.20
N ARG A 311 -1.25 -21.14 -29.70
CA ARG A 311 -1.08 -22.38 -28.94
C ARG A 311 0.03 -23.23 -29.54
N VAL A 312 0.70 -24.00 -28.67
CA VAL A 312 1.78 -24.89 -29.08
C VAL A 312 1.31 -25.88 -30.15
N GLY A 313 2.15 -26.10 -31.17
CA GLY A 313 1.87 -26.98 -32.30
C GLY A 313 1.12 -26.33 -33.46
N THR A 314 0.67 -25.08 -33.32
CA THR A 314 0.03 -24.34 -34.43
C THR A 314 1.05 -23.57 -35.26
N ARG A 315 0.88 -23.56 -36.57
CA ARG A 315 1.73 -22.76 -37.47
C ARG A 315 1.25 -21.31 -37.51
N LEU A 316 2.16 -20.34 -37.49
CA LEU A 316 1.79 -18.91 -37.47
C LEU A 316 0.92 -18.47 -38.67
N SER A 317 1.12 -19.07 -39.84
CA SER A 317 0.25 -18.83 -41.01
C SER A 317 -1.19 -19.29 -40.78
N ALA A 318 -1.38 -20.42 -40.09
CA ALA A 318 -2.71 -20.96 -39.77
C ALA A 318 -3.39 -20.11 -38.67
N VAL A 319 -2.62 -19.66 -37.68
CA VAL A 319 -3.10 -18.69 -36.67
C VAL A 319 -3.62 -17.42 -37.35
N HIS A 320 -2.84 -16.86 -38.28
CA HIS A 320 -3.26 -15.69 -39.04
C HIS A 320 -4.53 -15.95 -39.88
N GLU A 321 -4.62 -17.09 -40.57
CA GLU A 321 -5.78 -17.45 -41.40
C GLU A 321 -7.08 -17.52 -40.57
N GLU A 322 -7.06 -18.21 -39.44
CA GLU A 322 -8.24 -18.34 -38.56
C GLU A 322 -8.65 -17.01 -37.95
N VAL A 323 -7.69 -16.17 -37.53
CA VAL A 323 -7.99 -14.85 -36.98
C VAL A 323 -8.55 -13.90 -38.04
N MET A 324 -8.01 -13.93 -39.28
CA MET A 324 -8.54 -13.12 -40.38
C MET A 324 -9.94 -13.59 -40.82
N LYS A 325 -10.21 -14.90 -40.78
CA LYS A 325 -11.53 -15.46 -41.02
C LYS A 325 -12.54 -15.01 -39.96
N TYR A 326 -12.15 -15.04 -38.69
CA TYR A 326 -12.95 -14.52 -37.59
C TYR A 326 -13.23 -13.02 -37.74
N ALA A 327 -12.21 -12.22 -38.04
CA ALA A 327 -12.35 -10.79 -38.28
C ALA A 327 -13.35 -10.50 -39.42
N THR A 328 -13.22 -11.22 -40.53
CA THR A 328 -14.11 -11.08 -41.71
C THR A 328 -15.55 -11.46 -41.38
N THR A 329 -15.75 -12.54 -40.60
CA THR A 329 -17.09 -13.00 -40.18
C THR A 329 -17.74 -12.04 -39.20
N THR A 330 -16.94 -11.39 -38.35
CA THR A 330 -17.43 -10.44 -37.34
C THR A 330 -17.82 -9.11 -37.97
N ASN A 331 -16.96 -8.54 -38.83
CA ASN A 331 -17.25 -7.32 -39.57
C ASN A 331 -16.36 -7.22 -40.82
N GLU A 332 -16.93 -7.56 -41.98
CA GLU A 332 -16.21 -7.56 -43.26
C GLU A 332 -15.69 -6.18 -43.66
N ALA A 333 -16.40 -5.10 -43.31
CA ALA A 333 -16.01 -3.75 -43.65
C ALA A 333 -14.76 -3.33 -42.88
N LEU A 334 -14.72 -3.57 -41.56
CA LEU A 334 -13.55 -3.26 -40.72
C LEU A 334 -12.37 -4.21 -41.01
N ALA A 335 -12.63 -5.48 -41.32
CA ALA A 335 -11.58 -6.44 -41.62
C ALA A 335 -10.70 -6.04 -42.82
N LYS A 336 -11.23 -5.25 -43.78
CA LYS A 336 -10.48 -4.72 -44.93
C LYS A 336 -9.39 -3.72 -44.54
N HIS A 337 -9.49 -3.12 -43.35
CA HIS A 337 -8.55 -2.15 -42.81
C HIS A 337 -7.48 -2.80 -41.90
N LEU A 338 -7.54 -4.12 -41.68
CA LEU A 338 -6.50 -4.83 -40.93
C LEU A 338 -5.22 -4.98 -41.77
N PRO A 339 -4.03 -4.84 -41.15
CA PRO A 339 -2.77 -5.11 -41.82
C PRO A 339 -2.60 -6.60 -42.10
N LYS A 340 -1.74 -6.93 -43.08
CA LYS A 340 -1.40 -8.31 -43.45
C LYS A 340 -0.63 -9.09 -42.37
N SER A 341 -0.25 -8.43 -41.29
CA SER A 341 0.56 -8.99 -40.21
C SER A 341 -0.05 -8.56 -38.88
N LEU A 342 -0.39 -9.53 -38.04
CA LEU A 342 -1.04 -9.32 -36.74
C LEU A 342 -0.06 -9.39 -35.56
N GLY A 343 1.24 -9.37 -35.85
CA GLY A 343 2.28 -9.45 -34.84
C GLY A 343 3.53 -10.16 -35.33
N PHE A 344 4.51 -10.30 -34.45
CA PHE A 344 5.80 -10.90 -34.75
C PHE A 344 6.46 -11.49 -33.51
N SER A 345 7.33 -12.48 -33.69
CA SER A 345 8.19 -13.02 -32.63
C SER A 345 9.10 -11.93 -32.07
N THR A 346 9.25 -11.89 -30.74
CA THR A 346 10.10 -10.93 -30.04
C THR A 346 11.17 -11.61 -29.20
N GLY A 347 12.13 -10.86 -28.68
CA GLY A 347 13.27 -11.34 -27.92
C GLY A 347 14.52 -10.53 -28.26
N LEU A 348 15.64 -11.22 -28.51
CA LEU A 348 16.86 -10.60 -29.02
C LEU A 348 16.72 -10.09 -30.46
N LEU A 349 15.82 -10.73 -31.23
CA LEU A 349 15.42 -10.30 -32.56
C LEU A 349 13.93 -9.97 -32.56
N VAL A 350 13.56 -8.95 -33.33
CA VAL A 350 12.17 -8.61 -33.64
C VAL A 350 11.94 -8.59 -35.15
N LEU A 351 10.67 -8.65 -35.58
CA LEU A 351 10.28 -8.54 -37.00
C LEU A 351 10.89 -9.62 -37.90
N GLU A 352 11.23 -10.78 -37.34
CA GLU A 352 11.72 -11.91 -38.13
C GLU A 352 10.62 -12.46 -39.05
N ALA A 353 10.91 -12.54 -40.35
CA ALA A 353 9.91 -12.88 -41.37
C ALA A 353 9.25 -14.24 -41.14
N ARG A 354 10.00 -15.25 -40.66
CA ARG A 354 9.46 -16.58 -40.35
C ARG A 354 8.62 -16.62 -39.08
N GLY A 355 8.93 -15.74 -38.12
CA GLY A 355 8.24 -15.58 -36.84
C GLY A 355 7.12 -14.53 -36.87
N THR A 356 6.76 -14.02 -38.05
CA THR A 356 5.67 -13.05 -38.21
C THR A 356 4.31 -13.75 -38.23
N ILE A 357 3.32 -13.21 -37.53
CA ILE A 357 1.93 -13.69 -37.54
C ILE A 357 1.24 -13.18 -38.81
N SER A 358 1.55 -13.82 -39.93
CA SER A 358 1.06 -13.47 -41.26
C SER A 358 1.00 -14.72 -42.14
N GLN A 359 0.48 -14.60 -43.36
CA GLN A 359 0.56 -15.67 -44.37
C GLN A 359 2.01 -16.14 -44.65
N LYS A 360 3.02 -15.30 -44.38
CA LYS A 360 4.44 -15.64 -44.55
C LYS A 360 5.06 -16.33 -43.33
N GLY A 361 4.34 -16.38 -42.21
CA GLY A 361 4.78 -17.01 -40.97
C GLY A 361 4.91 -18.52 -41.12
N THR A 362 6.14 -19.02 -41.13
CA THR A 362 6.42 -20.46 -41.32
C THR A 362 6.75 -21.17 -40.02
N ALA A 363 7.08 -20.43 -38.95
CA ALA A 363 7.36 -21.01 -37.65
C ALA A 363 6.12 -21.70 -37.05
N THR A 364 6.38 -22.77 -36.31
CA THR A 364 5.39 -23.43 -35.46
C THR A 364 5.55 -22.91 -34.04
N VAL A 365 4.44 -22.59 -33.39
CA VAL A 365 4.44 -22.10 -32.01
C VAL A 365 4.93 -23.22 -31.09
N GLU A 366 5.95 -22.92 -30.28
CA GLU A 366 6.49 -23.81 -29.26
C GLU A 366 6.46 -23.14 -27.88
N ASP A 367 6.53 -23.96 -26.83
CA ASP A 367 6.62 -23.46 -25.47
C ASP A 367 7.94 -22.71 -25.27
N GLY A 368 7.90 -21.58 -24.58
CA GLY A 368 9.04 -20.67 -24.45
C GLY A 368 9.23 -19.70 -25.62
N MET A 369 8.33 -19.68 -26.61
CA MET A 369 8.31 -18.58 -27.59
C MET A 369 7.70 -17.30 -26.99
N ALA A 370 8.08 -16.15 -27.55
CA ALA A 370 7.52 -14.85 -27.18
C ALA A 370 7.14 -14.06 -28.43
N PHE A 371 6.01 -13.36 -28.38
CA PHE A 371 5.46 -12.59 -29.49
C PHE A 371 5.06 -11.19 -29.04
N VAL A 372 5.05 -10.26 -29.98
CA VAL A 372 4.27 -9.03 -29.89
C VAL A 372 3.04 -9.24 -30.76
N THR A 373 1.87 -9.30 -30.15
CA THR A 373 0.60 -9.24 -30.89
C THR A 373 0.32 -7.78 -31.20
N ARG A 374 0.04 -7.45 -32.46
CA ARG A 374 -0.21 -6.09 -32.92
C ARG A 374 -1.40 -6.10 -33.86
N VAL A 375 -2.54 -5.64 -33.35
CA VAL A 375 -3.77 -5.49 -34.13
C VAL A 375 -4.03 -4.01 -34.33
N THR A 376 -4.10 -3.61 -35.59
CA THR A 376 -4.26 -2.22 -36.00
C THR A 376 -5.40 -2.12 -37.00
N LEU A 377 -6.24 -1.09 -36.91
CA LEU A 377 -7.13 -0.70 -38.01
C LEU A 377 -6.66 0.63 -38.58
N GLU A 378 -6.31 0.63 -39.86
CA GLU A 378 -5.68 1.76 -40.55
C GLU A 378 -6.68 2.46 -41.48
N GLY A 379 -6.75 3.79 -41.41
CA GLY A 379 -7.52 4.61 -42.35
C GLY A 379 -9.03 4.36 -42.31
N VAL A 380 -9.59 4.12 -41.13
CA VAL A 380 -11.04 3.90 -40.97
C VAL A 380 -11.80 5.22 -41.20
N PRO A 381 -12.84 5.26 -42.05
CA PRO A 381 -13.59 6.49 -42.30
C PRO A 381 -14.36 6.94 -41.05
N ASP A 382 -14.33 8.24 -40.78
CA ASP A 382 -14.99 8.89 -39.64
C ASP A 382 -16.48 9.23 -39.88
N GLY A 383 -16.94 9.19 -41.13
CA GLY A 383 -18.27 9.62 -41.56
C GLY A 383 -18.39 11.10 -41.93
N GLU A 384 -17.36 11.92 -41.67
CA GLU A 384 -17.31 13.37 -41.92
C GLU A 384 -16.25 13.78 -42.97
N GLY A 385 -15.63 12.80 -43.62
CA GLY A 385 -14.68 12.98 -44.73
C GLY A 385 -13.21 12.86 -44.34
N GLY A 386 -12.91 12.51 -43.09
CA GLY A 386 -11.58 12.16 -42.61
C GLY A 386 -11.42 10.67 -42.30
N THR A 387 -10.25 10.30 -41.78
CA THR A 387 -9.96 8.94 -41.33
C THR A 387 -9.32 8.95 -39.93
N PHE A 388 -9.36 7.81 -39.26
CA PHE A 388 -8.69 7.59 -37.98
C PHE A 388 -8.15 6.16 -37.87
N ASP A 389 -7.28 5.96 -36.89
CA ASP A 389 -6.50 4.73 -36.72
C ASP A 389 -6.54 4.28 -35.26
N VAL A 390 -6.56 2.96 -35.05
CA VAL A 390 -6.57 2.35 -33.71
C VAL A 390 -5.51 1.26 -33.67
N GLU A 391 -4.73 1.18 -32.60
CA GLU A 391 -3.70 0.16 -32.40
C GLU A 391 -3.76 -0.39 -30.98
N LEU A 392 -3.85 -1.72 -30.86
CA LEU A 392 -3.67 -2.45 -29.62
C LEU A 392 -2.53 -3.46 -29.81
N SER A 393 -1.45 -3.26 -29.07
CA SER A 393 -0.28 -4.15 -29.14
C SER A 393 0.20 -4.57 -27.77
N ASP A 394 0.54 -5.85 -27.65
CA ASP A 394 0.87 -6.50 -26.39
C ASP A 394 2.03 -7.49 -26.54
N THR A 395 2.87 -7.59 -25.51
CA THR A 395 3.90 -8.62 -25.42
C THR A 395 3.34 -9.85 -24.73
N VAL A 396 3.53 -11.01 -25.34
CA VAL A 396 3.00 -12.30 -24.89
C VAL A 396 4.08 -13.37 -24.89
N THR A 397 4.02 -14.29 -23.94
CA THR A 397 4.91 -15.46 -23.86
C THR A 397 4.08 -16.73 -23.89
N VAL A 398 4.55 -17.76 -24.58
CA VAL A 398 3.89 -19.07 -24.61
C VAL A 398 4.49 -19.91 -23.48
N LYS A 399 3.65 -20.27 -22.50
CA LYS A 399 4.04 -21.07 -21.33
C LYS A 399 2.92 -22.06 -21.00
N GLY A 400 3.26 -23.33 -20.80
CA GLY A 400 2.29 -24.38 -20.53
C GLY A 400 1.35 -24.64 -21.70
N GLY A 401 1.81 -24.43 -22.93
CA GLY A 401 1.03 -24.72 -24.14
C GLY A 401 0.15 -23.58 -24.66
N ALA A 402 0.04 -22.46 -23.94
CA ALA A 402 -0.83 -21.34 -24.28
C ALA A 402 -0.12 -19.98 -24.15
N ALA A 403 -0.59 -18.99 -24.91
CA ALA A 403 -0.12 -17.60 -24.79
C ALA A 403 -0.56 -16.95 -23.48
N GLN A 404 0.37 -16.29 -22.81
CA GLN A 404 0.19 -15.53 -21.58
C GLN A 404 0.53 -14.06 -21.82
N LEU A 405 -0.36 -13.18 -21.39
CA LEU A 405 -0.21 -11.73 -21.57
C LEU A 405 0.76 -11.14 -20.54
N ASN A 406 1.82 -10.45 -20.99
CA ASN A 406 2.79 -9.80 -20.11
C ASN A 406 2.51 -8.29 -19.93
N THR A 407 1.95 -7.63 -20.95
CA THR A 407 1.56 -6.22 -20.91
C THR A 407 0.14 -6.02 -20.38
N LYS A 408 -0.09 -6.34 -19.09
CA LYS A 408 -1.42 -6.35 -18.45
C LYS A 408 -2.02 -4.95 -18.14
N THR A 409 -1.63 -3.91 -18.86
CA THR A 409 -2.15 -2.54 -18.67
C THR A 409 -3.51 -2.32 -19.32
N SER A 410 -4.16 -1.19 -19.00
CA SER A 410 -5.49 -0.80 -19.47
C SER A 410 -5.68 -1.08 -20.96
N ARG A 411 -6.71 -1.85 -21.29
CA ARG A 411 -6.97 -2.38 -22.66
C ARG A 411 -8.44 -2.52 -22.98
N LYS A 412 -9.31 -2.46 -21.97
CA LYS A 412 -10.75 -2.46 -22.18
C LYS A 412 -11.18 -1.08 -22.64
N LEU A 413 -12.25 -1.02 -23.43
CA LEU A 413 -12.79 0.24 -23.94
C LEU A 413 -13.06 1.24 -22.81
N GLU A 414 -13.68 0.79 -21.71
CA GLU A 414 -13.99 1.61 -20.52
C GLU A 414 -12.75 2.28 -19.91
N GLU A 415 -11.59 1.61 -19.97
CA GLU A 415 -10.36 2.09 -19.31
C GLU A 415 -9.57 3.08 -20.17
N VAL A 416 -9.90 3.18 -21.46
CA VAL A 416 -9.22 4.03 -22.44
C VAL A 416 -10.08 5.19 -22.96
N LEU A 417 -11.33 5.29 -22.50
CA LEU A 417 -12.25 6.38 -22.80
C LEU A 417 -12.05 7.55 -21.83
N TYR A 418 -12.14 8.77 -22.36
CA TYR A 418 -12.08 10.03 -21.63
C TYR A 418 -13.27 10.89 -22.03
N ASP A 419 -14.11 11.29 -21.07
CA ASP A 419 -15.21 12.22 -21.28
C ASP A 419 -14.79 13.64 -20.85
N ASP A 420 -15.13 14.64 -21.67
CA ASP A 420 -14.74 16.05 -21.53
C ASP A 420 -15.95 16.93 -21.15
N SER A 421 -17.07 16.33 -20.70
CA SER A 421 -18.15 17.11 -20.07
C SER A 421 -17.62 17.76 -18.79
N ALA A 422 -17.78 19.08 -18.70
CA ALA A 422 -17.54 19.87 -17.50
C ALA A 422 -18.55 19.49 -16.40
N GLU A 423 -18.35 18.31 -15.82
CA GLU A 423 -18.67 17.93 -14.46
C GLU A 423 -17.32 17.50 -13.86
N GLU A 424 -16.64 18.44 -13.21
CA GLU A 424 -15.48 18.11 -12.38
C GLU A 424 -15.97 17.36 -11.14
N GLU A 425 -16.03 16.04 -11.24
CA GLU A 425 -15.75 15.08 -10.16
C GLU A 425 -15.74 13.66 -10.79
N THR A 426 -14.83 12.79 -10.34
CA THR A 426 -14.74 11.34 -10.66
C THR A 426 -13.86 10.83 -11.82
N ALA A 427 -12.76 11.47 -12.18
CA ALA A 427 -11.72 10.82 -13.01
C ALA A 427 -10.68 10.04 -12.16
N PHE A 428 -11.11 9.07 -11.34
CA PHE A 428 -10.25 8.02 -10.76
C PHE A 428 -11.08 6.78 -10.34
N GLU A 429 -12.01 6.33 -11.18
CA GLU A 429 -12.60 4.98 -11.04
C GLU A 429 -11.86 3.99 -11.95
N THR A 430 -11.04 3.13 -11.36
CA THR A 430 -10.71 1.84 -12.01
C THR A 430 -11.97 0.97 -11.95
N SER A 431 -12.51 0.64 -13.12
CA SER A 431 -13.70 -0.19 -13.33
C SER A 431 -13.81 -1.37 -12.35
N ALA A 432 -14.77 -1.26 -11.44
CA ALA A 432 -15.39 -2.42 -10.80
C ALA A 432 -16.10 -3.23 -11.90
N ARG A 433 -15.72 -4.50 -12.05
CA ARG A 433 -16.36 -5.39 -13.03
C ARG A 433 -17.78 -5.70 -12.56
N ASP A 434 -18.75 -5.30 -13.36
CA ASP A 434 -20.13 -5.76 -13.24
C ASP A 434 -20.21 -7.26 -13.59
N LEU A 435 -20.57 -8.11 -12.62
CA LEU A 435 -20.41 -9.57 -12.68
C LEU A 435 -21.68 -10.34 -13.09
N ASN A 436 -22.75 -9.67 -13.54
CA ASN A 436 -24.03 -10.35 -13.80
C ASN A 436 -24.35 -10.69 -15.27
N LYS A 437 -23.38 -10.76 -16.18
CA LYS A 437 -23.65 -11.07 -17.61
C LYS A 437 -22.73 -12.09 -18.29
N ILE A 438 -22.21 -13.09 -17.58
CA ILE A 438 -21.54 -14.23 -18.23
C ILE A 438 -22.10 -15.54 -17.67
N THR A 439 -23.31 -15.88 -18.09
CA THR A 439 -23.73 -17.27 -18.14
C THR A 439 -24.23 -17.58 -19.53
N ARG A 440 -23.71 -18.69 -20.08
CA ARG A 440 -24.03 -19.36 -21.35
C ARG A 440 -23.20 -18.91 -22.56
N GLN A 441 -22.07 -19.57 -22.80
CA GLN A 441 -21.85 -20.44 -23.97
C GLN A 441 -20.41 -20.99 -24.01
N GLY A 442 -20.28 -22.30 -24.26
CA GLY A 442 -19.12 -22.91 -24.91
C GLY A 442 -18.06 -23.55 -24.02
N GLN A 443 -18.18 -24.86 -23.78
CA GLN A 443 -17.21 -25.71 -23.11
C GLN A 443 -15.83 -25.71 -23.80
N SER A 444 -14.75 -25.66 -23.01
CA SER A 444 -13.48 -26.31 -23.36
C SER A 444 -12.84 -26.90 -22.09
N SER A 445 -12.40 -28.14 -22.21
CA SER A 445 -11.93 -29.03 -21.15
C SER A 445 -10.44 -28.84 -20.86
N VAL A 446 -10.14 -28.08 -19.81
CA VAL A 446 -8.95 -28.20 -18.94
C VAL A 446 -9.47 -27.81 -17.55
N PRO A 447 -9.18 -28.54 -16.45
CA PRO A 447 -9.63 -28.12 -15.14
C PRO A 447 -8.90 -26.82 -14.78
N LEU A 448 -9.56 -25.69 -15.05
CA LEU A 448 -9.28 -24.44 -14.36
C LEU A 448 -9.49 -24.77 -12.89
N LEU A 449 -8.41 -24.89 -12.13
CA LEU A 449 -8.47 -24.68 -10.69
C LEU A 449 -9.28 -23.39 -10.51
N SER A 450 -10.47 -23.53 -9.93
CA SER A 450 -11.35 -22.40 -9.67
C SER A 450 -10.55 -21.35 -8.88
N ARG A 451 -10.88 -20.07 -9.05
CA ARG A 451 -10.23 -19.00 -8.26
C ARG A 451 -10.29 -19.32 -6.75
N GLU A 452 -11.32 -20.05 -6.33
CA GLU A 452 -11.49 -20.59 -4.98
C GLU A 452 -10.42 -21.63 -4.63
N SER A 453 -10.23 -22.67 -5.45
CA SER A 453 -9.19 -23.68 -5.21
C SER A 453 -7.77 -23.10 -5.14
N ALA A 454 -7.47 -22.05 -5.91
CA ALA A 454 -6.20 -21.34 -5.84
C ALA A 454 -6.04 -20.51 -4.54
N ARG A 455 -7.14 -20.06 -3.94
CA ARG A 455 -7.13 -19.40 -2.62
C ARG A 455 -7.02 -20.42 -1.49
N GLU A 456 -7.73 -21.53 -1.59
CA GLU A 456 -7.63 -22.63 -0.64
C GLU A 456 -6.21 -23.19 -0.56
N GLU A 457 -5.55 -23.38 -1.72
CA GLU A 457 -4.14 -23.79 -1.75
C GLU A 457 -3.24 -22.78 -1.04
N LYS A 458 -3.46 -21.48 -1.28
CA LYS A 458 -2.73 -20.39 -0.60
C LYS A 458 -3.01 -20.35 0.90
N LEU A 459 -4.26 -20.59 1.31
CA LEU A 459 -4.67 -20.62 2.71
C LEU A 459 -4.03 -21.82 3.44
N LYS A 460 -3.99 -22.99 2.80
CA LYS A 460 -3.29 -24.19 3.29
C LYS A 460 -1.77 -24.00 3.35
N THR A 461 -1.16 -23.30 2.40
CA THR A 461 0.27 -22.92 2.51
C THR A 461 0.51 -21.95 3.65
N LEU A 462 -0.34 -20.93 3.81
CA LEU A 462 -0.22 -19.93 4.88
C LEU A 462 -0.37 -20.58 6.27
N LEU A 463 -1.32 -21.50 6.44
CA LEU A 463 -1.50 -22.27 7.67
C LEU A 463 -0.22 -23.02 8.05
N ARG A 464 0.40 -23.72 7.08
CA ARG A 464 1.67 -24.44 7.31
C ARG A 464 2.83 -23.51 7.67
N GLU A 465 2.92 -22.35 7.02
CA GLU A 465 3.92 -21.33 7.35
C GLU A 465 3.74 -20.79 8.78
N LEU A 466 2.52 -20.42 9.15
CA LEU A 466 2.20 -19.88 10.48
C LEU A 466 2.48 -20.90 11.59
N HIS A 467 2.12 -22.17 11.36
CA HIS A 467 2.45 -23.26 12.28
C HIS A 467 3.96 -23.46 12.43
N ALA A 468 4.73 -23.42 11.33
CA ALA A 468 6.19 -23.52 11.38
C ALA A 468 6.82 -22.31 12.11
N GLU A 469 6.30 -21.10 11.90
CA GLU A 469 6.73 -19.89 12.60
C GLU A 469 6.43 -19.96 14.12
N LEU A 470 5.26 -20.50 14.51
CA LEU A 470 4.90 -20.68 15.92
C LEU A 470 5.79 -21.74 16.60
N ALA A 471 6.04 -22.86 15.92
CA ALA A 471 6.94 -23.91 16.40
C ALA A 471 8.38 -23.39 16.56
N ALA A 472 8.88 -22.63 15.59
CA ALA A 472 10.21 -22.00 15.66
C ALA A 472 10.31 -20.94 16.78
N ALA A 473 9.20 -20.26 17.09
CA ALA A 473 9.12 -19.27 18.17
C ALA A 473 8.95 -19.89 19.59
N GLY A 474 8.99 -21.22 19.72
CA GLY A 474 8.95 -21.91 21.01
C GLY A 474 7.55 -22.03 21.64
N GLY A 475 6.49 -21.94 20.83
CA GLY A 475 5.13 -22.37 21.22
C GLY A 475 4.43 -21.58 22.33
N LYS A 476 4.91 -20.40 22.74
CA LYS A 476 4.24 -19.60 23.78
C LYS A 476 4.13 -18.13 23.41
N LYS A 477 3.00 -17.74 22.82
CA LYS A 477 2.56 -16.34 22.75
C LYS A 477 1.23 -16.15 23.47
N ALA A 478 1.26 -16.30 24.78
CA ALA A 478 0.30 -15.64 25.66
C ALA A 478 1.08 -14.68 26.56
N LYS A 479 1.39 -13.48 26.04
CA LYS A 479 1.73 -12.37 26.93
C LYS A 479 0.43 -11.97 27.61
N THR A 480 0.21 -12.47 28.83
CA THR A 480 -0.83 -11.98 29.73
C THR A 480 -0.65 -10.48 29.91
N ALA A 481 -1.38 -9.68 29.14
CA ALA A 481 -1.50 -8.27 29.39
C ALA A 481 -2.28 -8.10 30.68
N VAL A 482 -1.60 -7.58 31.69
CA VAL A 482 -2.13 -7.19 33.00
C VAL A 482 -3.25 -6.18 32.78
N SER A 483 -4.50 -6.64 32.77
CA SER A 483 -5.65 -5.75 32.70
C SER A 483 -6.86 -6.36 33.39
N GLU A 484 -6.80 -6.47 34.73
CA GLU A 484 -7.94 -6.26 35.65
C GLU A 484 -7.42 -5.97 37.08
N GLU A 485 -6.34 -5.18 37.23
CA GLU A 485 -5.71 -4.94 38.55
C GLU A 485 -6.44 -3.95 39.49
N PHE A 486 -7.63 -3.46 39.12
CA PHE A 486 -8.25 -2.33 39.83
C PHE A 486 -8.85 -2.70 41.19
N ARG A 487 -9.52 -3.84 41.33
CA ARG A 487 -9.96 -4.35 42.64
C ARG A 487 -8.83 -5.06 43.39
N THR A 488 -7.78 -5.41 42.67
CA THR A 488 -6.62 -6.19 43.12
C THR A 488 -5.77 -5.46 44.13
N TYR A 489 -5.53 -4.16 43.94
CA TYR A 489 -4.50 -3.46 44.72
C TYR A 489 -4.81 -3.40 46.22
N GLU A 490 -6.02 -2.96 46.59
CA GLU A 490 -6.38 -2.83 48.01
C GLU A 490 -6.68 -4.17 48.66
N ILE A 491 -7.31 -5.10 47.92
CA ILE A 491 -7.53 -6.48 48.36
C ILE A 491 -6.19 -7.23 48.53
N ALA A 492 -5.21 -7.00 47.67
CA ALA A 492 -3.86 -7.55 47.79
C ALA A 492 -3.14 -6.98 49.01
N ARG A 493 -3.19 -5.65 49.23
CA ARG A 493 -2.62 -5.02 50.44
C ARG A 493 -3.26 -5.55 51.72
N LEU A 494 -4.57 -5.78 51.74
CA LEU A 494 -5.26 -6.44 52.84
C LEU A 494 -4.80 -7.90 53.01
N SER A 495 -4.61 -8.63 51.90
CA SER A 495 -4.17 -10.04 51.91
C SER A 495 -2.70 -10.21 52.35
N TYR A 496 -1.83 -9.24 52.03
CA TYR A 496 -0.43 -9.20 52.46
C TYR A 496 -0.25 -8.60 53.87
N GLY A 497 -1.31 -8.07 54.48
CA GLY A 497 -1.26 -7.45 55.80
C GLY A 497 -0.71 -6.01 55.83
N ASP A 498 -0.56 -5.36 54.67
CA ASP A 498 -0.09 -3.98 54.54
C ASP A 498 -1.12 -2.94 55.02
N VAL A 499 -2.38 -3.35 55.13
CA VAL A 499 -3.50 -2.51 55.59
C VAL A 499 -4.25 -3.29 56.66
N ILE A 500 -4.16 -2.83 57.90
CA ILE A 500 -4.91 -3.35 59.04
C ILE A 500 -5.56 -2.13 59.72
N PRO A 501 -6.80 -1.76 59.34
CA PRO A 501 -7.43 -0.52 59.83
C PRO A 501 -7.64 -0.49 61.36
N TYR A 502 -7.78 -1.68 61.96
CA TYR A 502 -7.91 -1.92 63.38
C TYR A 502 -7.04 -3.09 63.80
N ALA A 503 -6.07 -2.85 64.69
CA ALA A 503 -5.10 -3.87 65.11
C ALA A 503 -5.69 -4.89 66.09
N ASN A 504 -6.60 -4.47 66.98
CA ASN A 504 -7.22 -5.30 68.02
C ASN A 504 -8.72 -4.97 68.16
N GLU A 505 -9.54 -5.91 68.64
CA GLU A 505 -10.97 -5.70 68.89
C GLU A 505 -11.25 -4.58 69.92
N THR A 506 -10.30 -4.33 70.83
CA THR A 506 -10.39 -3.21 71.79
C THR A 506 -10.34 -1.85 71.10
N SER A 507 -9.79 -1.76 69.90
CA SER A 507 -9.70 -0.52 69.13
C SER A 507 -10.96 -0.19 68.32
N PHE A 508 -11.98 -1.07 68.33
CA PHE A 508 -13.24 -0.81 67.62
C PHE A 508 -14.01 0.37 68.25
N PRO A 509 -14.71 1.19 67.44
CA PRO A 509 -15.55 2.26 67.95
C PRO A 509 -16.61 1.74 68.93
N ASP A 510 -16.90 2.51 69.98
CA ASP A 510 -17.90 2.12 71.00
C ASP A 510 -19.28 1.82 70.38
N VAL A 511 -19.64 2.56 69.32
CA VAL A 511 -20.88 2.38 68.55
C VAL A 511 -20.95 1.01 67.86
N ALA A 512 -19.81 0.49 67.38
CA ALA A 512 -19.74 -0.82 66.74
C ALA A 512 -19.92 -1.97 67.77
N ARG A 513 -19.53 -1.76 69.03
CA ARG A 513 -19.73 -2.75 70.11
C ARG A 513 -21.18 -2.86 70.57
N GLY A 514 -22.04 -1.93 70.17
CA GLY A 514 -23.48 -1.90 70.49
C GLY A 514 -24.34 -2.96 69.77
N GLY A 515 -23.74 -3.82 68.94
CA GLY A 515 -24.41 -4.96 68.29
C GLY A 515 -25.21 -4.63 67.02
N GLY A 516 -25.17 -3.38 66.54
CA GLY A 516 -25.76 -2.96 65.27
C GLY A 516 -24.77 -3.02 64.10
N ILE A 517 -25.29 -2.94 62.87
CA ILE A 517 -24.44 -2.73 61.69
C ILE A 517 -23.96 -1.29 61.69
N TYR A 518 -22.65 -1.09 61.58
CA TYR A 518 -22.03 0.24 61.61
C TYR A 518 -20.96 0.34 60.53
N VAL A 519 -20.88 1.47 59.84
CA VAL A 519 -19.87 1.73 58.81
C VAL A 519 -19.01 2.89 59.25
N ASP A 520 -17.73 2.62 59.46
CA ASP A 520 -16.71 3.63 59.68
C ASP A 520 -16.22 4.15 58.32
N THR A 521 -16.64 5.38 58.02
CA THR A 521 -16.32 6.06 56.76
C THR A 521 -14.89 6.59 56.70
N GLU A 522 -14.23 6.82 57.84
CA GLU A 522 -12.85 7.32 57.93
C GLU A 522 -11.84 6.20 57.73
N LYS A 523 -12.09 5.04 58.36
CA LYS A 523 -11.20 3.86 58.24
C LYS A 523 -11.63 2.84 57.18
N GLU A 524 -12.71 3.12 56.46
CA GLU A 524 -13.20 2.29 55.33
C GLU A 524 -13.59 0.85 55.77
N VAL A 525 -14.17 0.70 56.97
CA VAL A 525 -14.56 -0.61 57.57
C VAL A 525 -16.05 -0.67 57.88
N ALA A 526 -16.70 -1.76 57.50
CA ALA A 526 -18.05 -2.11 57.89
C ALA A 526 -18.05 -3.20 58.98
N PHE A 527 -18.80 -2.97 60.04
CA PHE A 527 -18.96 -3.86 61.18
C PHE A 527 -20.31 -4.56 61.10
N PHE A 528 -20.28 -5.89 61.23
CA PHE A 528 -21.45 -6.75 61.15
C PHE A 528 -21.55 -7.66 62.39
N PRO A 529 -22.75 -7.85 62.95
CA PRO A 529 -22.95 -8.80 64.06
C PRO A 529 -23.02 -10.24 63.55
N VAL A 530 -21.99 -11.05 63.83
CA VAL A 530 -21.89 -12.45 63.41
C VAL A 530 -21.90 -13.35 64.64
N CYS A 531 -22.95 -14.17 64.79
CA CYS A 531 -23.11 -15.13 65.90
C CYS A 531 -22.93 -14.53 67.31
N GLY A 532 -23.35 -13.28 67.53
CA GLY A 532 -23.25 -12.58 68.81
C GLY A 532 -21.93 -11.83 69.04
N GLY A 533 -20.94 -11.97 68.16
CA GLY A 533 -19.73 -11.15 68.10
C GLY A 533 -19.81 -10.05 67.03
N VAL A 534 -18.93 -9.05 67.12
CA VAL A 534 -18.81 -7.99 66.12
C VAL A 534 -17.65 -8.31 65.18
N ALA A 535 -17.93 -8.52 63.91
CA ALA A 535 -16.94 -8.80 62.88
C ALA A 535 -16.70 -7.56 62.00
N ALA A 536 -15.44 -7.21 61.78
CA ALA A 536 -15.02 -6.06 60.98
C ALA A 536 -14.60 -6.52 59.57
N PHE A 537 -15.16 -5.89 58.54
CA PHE A 537 -14.85 -6.16 57.15
C PHE A 537 -14.43 -4.87 56.46
N HIS A 538 -13.29 -4.86 55.78
CA HIS A 538 -12.92 -3.73 54.94
C HIS A 538 -13.94 -3.60 53.80
N VAL A 539 -14.38 -2.38 53.48
CA VAL A 539 -15.44 -2.16 52.48
C VAL A 539 -15.05 -2.69 51.09
N SER A 540 -13.76 -2.70 50.74
CA SER A 540 -13.25 -3.31 49.49
C SER A 540 -13.50 -4.82 49.38
N THR A 541 -13.86 -5.52 50.47
CA THR A 541 -14.22 -6.95 50.44
C THR A 541 -15.70 -7.20 50.15
N ILE A 542 -16.53 -6.15 50.20
CA ILE A 542 -17.97 -6.19 49.93
C ILE A 542 -18.19 -5.90 48.45
N SER A 543 -18.80 -6.84 47.73
CA SER A 543 -19.07 -6.75 46.30
C SER A 543 -20.33 -5.94 46.02
N ARG A 544 -21.43 -6.27 46.69
CA ARG A 544 -22.75 -5.71 46.45
C ARG A 544 -23.55 -5.65 47.74
N VAL A 545 -24.38 -4.62 47.87
CA VAL A 545 -25.36 -4.49 48.95
C VAL A 545 -26.73 -4.31 48.32
N ASP A 546 -27.61 -5.29 48.53
CA ASP A 546 -29.01 -5.20 48.11
C ASP A 546 -29.91 -5.02 49.32
N VAL A 547 -30.95 -4.22 49.13
CA VAL A 547 -32.00 -3.99 50.12
C VAL A 547 -33.29 -4.47 49.49
N LYS A 548 -33.93 -5.47 50.12
CA LYS A 548 -35.21 -6.03 49.69
C LYS A 548 -36.28 -5.73 50.72
N PHE A 549 -37.46 -5.34 50.27
CA PHE A 549 -38.62 -5.14 51.12
C PHE A 549 -39.45 -6.43 51.12
N GLU A 550 -39.49 -7.15 52.25
CA GLU A 550 -40.23 -8.40 52.47
C GLU A 550 -41.39 -8.13 53.45
N GLY A 551 -42.48 -7.52 52.97
CA GLY A 551 -43.67 -7.20 53.80
C GLY A 551 -43.36 -6.17 54.90
N ASP A 552 -43.54 -6.56 56.18
CA ASP A 552 -43.25 -5.73 57.36
C ASP A 552 -41.76 -5.70 57.77
N GLN A 553 -40.90 -6.39 57.01
CA GLN A 553 -39.47 -6.45 57.26
C GLN A 553 -38.68 -6.02 56.03
N VAL A 554 -37.51 -5.44 56.27
CA VAL A 554 -36.52 -5.11 55.26
C VAL A 554 -35.35 -6.07 55.43
N ALA A 555 -34.88 -6.66 54.33
CA ALA A 555 -33.73 -7.55 54.29
C ALA A 555 -32.54 -6.85 53.61
N GLY A 556 -31.43 -6.71 54.32
CA GLY A 556 -30.15 -6.26 53.78
C GLY A 556 -29.26 -7.46 53.44
N ILE A 557 -28.96 -7.64 52.16
CA ILE A 557 -28.08 -8.68 51.64
C ILE A 557 -26.73 -8.07 51.31
N PHE A 558 -25.69 -8.52 52.01
CA PHE A 558 -24.31 -8.07 51.84
C PHE A 558 -23.51 -9.19 51.19
N SER A 559 -23.29 -9.11 49.88
CA SER A 559 -22.50 -10.08 49.14
C SER A 559 -21.03 -9.70 49.16
N PHE A 560 -20.17 -10.66 49.49
CA PHE A 560 -18.72 -10.50 49.56
C PHE A 560 -18.04 -11.09 48.33
N HIS A 561 -16.87 -10.55 48.02
CA HIS A 561 -15.99 -11.09 46.99
C HIS A 561 -15.50 -12.50 47.38
N SER A 562 -16.15 -13.56 46.89
CA SER A 562 -15.85 -14.97 47.22
C SER A 562 -15.80 -15.91 46.00
N LEU A 563 -15.11 -17.06 46.15
CA LEU A 563 -15.04 -18.32 45.36
C LEU A 563 -14.97 -18.28 43.82
N GLN A 564 -14.99 -17.12 43.17
CA GLN A 564 -14.77 -17.05 41.73
C GLN A 564 -13.26 -17.07 41.44
N GLU A 565 -12.80 -17.95 40.54
CA GLU A 565 -11.39 -18.13 40.20
C GLU A 565 -10.70 -16.85 39.69
N GLY A 566 -11.49 -15.88 39.21
CA GLY A 566 -11.02 -14.53 38.84
C GLY A 566 -10.72 -13.60 40.02
N ASN A 567 -11.03 -13.97 41.26
CA ASN A 567 -10.86 -13.11 42.42
C ASN A 567 -9.47 -13.27 43.05
N ILE A 568 -8.71 -12.18 43.14
CA ILE A 568 -7.33 -12.18 43.66
C ILE A 568 -7.28 -12.59 45.13
N ALA A 569 -8.26 -12.23 45.96
CA ALA A 569 -8.30 -12.68 47.35
C ALA A 569 -8.28 -14.21 47.44
N TYR A 570 -9.02 -14.86 46.54
CA TYR A 570 -9.06 -16.32 46.41
C TYR A 570 -7.77 -16.88 45.80
N ARG A 571 -7.21 -16.25 44.76
CA ARG A 571 -5.93 -16.67 44.15
C ARG A 571 -4.74 -16.59 45.11
N LEU A 572 -4.68 -15.56 45.95
CA LEU A 572 -3.61 -15.35 46.94
C LEU A 572 -3.78 -16.27 48.16
N ASN A 573 -5.01 -16.65 48.51
CA ASN A 573 -5.33 -17.40 49.72
C ASN A 573 -6.23 -18.62 49.42
N ARG A 574 -5.80 -19.49 48.51
CA ARG A 574 -6.57 -20.68 48.04
C ARG A 574 -6.97 -21.66 49.15
N THR A 575 -6.30 -21.62 50.30
CA THR A 575 -6.51 -22.54 51.43
C THR A 575 -7.44 -21.98 52.51
N LYS A 576 -7.99 -20.77 52.33
CA LYS A 576 -8.83 -20.08 53.34
C LYS A 576 -10.32 -20.19 52.99
N ILE A 577 -11.15 -20.14 54.03
CA ILE A 577 -12.61 -20.11 53.90
C ILE A 577 -13.05 -18.66 53.77
N PHE A 578 -13.86 -18.35 52.76
CA PHE A 578 -14.40 -17.02 52.51
C PHE A 578 -15.89 -16.96 52.83
N VAL A 579 -16.33 -15.85 53.41
CA VAL A 579 -17.75 -15.54 53.57
C VAL A 579 -18.29 -15.14 52.18
N LYS A 580 -19.40 -15.77 51.74
CA LYS A 580 -20.05 -15.42 50.47
C LYS A 580 -21.04 -14.28 50.63
N GLU A 581 -21.88 -14.37 51.65
CA GLU A 581 -22.99 -13.46 51.86
C GLU A 581 -23.36 -13.38 53.34
N LEU A 582 -23.78 -12.20 53.79
CA LEU A 582 -24.45 -12.00 55.07
C LEU A 582 -25.82 -11.38 54.82
N THR A 583 -26.86 -11.96 55.39
CA THR A 583 -28.23 -11.48 55.24
C THR A 583 -28.79 -11.08 56.61
N TYR A 584 -29.26 -9.85 56.72
CA TYR A 584 -29.87 -9.32 57.95
C TYR A 584 -31.30 -8.89 57.66
N ARG A 585 -32.20 -9.09 58.64
CA ARG A 585 -33.58 -8.61 58.56
C ARG A 585 -33.87 -7.64 59.71
N ALA A 586 -34.56 -6.55 59.41
CA ALA A 586 -34.97 -5.55 60.40
C ALA A 586 -36.38 -5.06 60.11
N ARG A 587 -37.11 -4.62 61.15
CA ARG A 587 -38.46 -4.04 61.02
C ARG A 587 -38.46 -2.60 60.49
N ARG A 588 -37.30 -1.96 60.45
CA ARG A 588 -37.09 -0.61 59.93
C ARG A 588 -35.95 -0.65 58.92
N ASP A 589 -36.03 0.20 57.91
CA ASP A 589 -34.96 0.31 56.91
C ASP A 589 -33.75 1.04 57.48
N ILE A 590 -32.81 0.28 58.02
CA ILE A 590 -31.47 0.74 58.40
C ILE A 590 -30.43 0.43 57.30
N PHE A 591 -30.82 -0.34 56.28
CA PHE A 591 -29.90 -0.90 55.30
C PHE A 591 -29.63 0.07 54.15
N THR A 592 -30.58 0.95 53.83
CA THR A 592 -30.39 1.99 52.81
C THR A 592 -29.28 2.98 53.18
N ASP A 593 -29.24 3.47 54.42
CA ASP A 593 -28.17 4.37 54.89
C ASP A 593 -26.79 3.67 54.88
N VAL A 594 -26.76 2.42 55.33
CA VAL A 594 -25.55 1.57 55.29
C VAL A 594 -25.08 1.34 53.84
N LYS A 595 -26.01 1.09 52.92
CA LYS A 595 -25.73 0.94 51.49
C LYS A 595 -25.12 2.22 50.90
N ILE A 596 -25.69 3.39 51.20
CA ILE A 596 -25.17 4.69 50.73
C ILE A 596 -23.76 4.92 51.28
N ALA A 597 -23.52 4.63 52.57
CA ALA A 597 -22.20 4.79 53.18
C ALA A 597 -21.14 3.88 52.53
N ILE A 598 -21.48 2.60 52.31
CA ILE A 598 -20.62 1.62 51.64
C ILE A 598 -20.34 2.04 50.19
N GLN A 599 -21.36 2.43 49.42
CA GLN A 599 -21.21 2.89 48.04
C GLN A 599 -20.37 4.17 47.95
N GLY A 600 -20.53 5.10 48.90
CA GLY A 600 -19.71 6.31 48.99
C GLY A 600 -18.23 6.00 49.24
N ILE A 601 -17.92 5.05 50.11
CA ILE A 601 -16.55 4.57 50.35
C ILE A 601 -15.99 3.89 49.09
N GLN A 602 -16.75 3.00 48.46
CA GLN A 602 -16.35 2.34 47.20
C GLN A 602 -16.02 3.36 46.10
N GLN A 603 -16.82 4.44 45.98
CA GLN A 603 -16.56 5.50 45.02
C GLN A 603 -15.31 6.31 45.36
N ARG A 604 -15.03 6.58 46.64
CA ARG A 604 -13.78 7.25 47.08
C ARG A 604 -12.54 6.41 46.77
N ILE A 605 -12.59 5.11 47.06
CA ILE A 605 -11.52 4.16 46.74
C ILE A 605 -11.29 4.13 45.22
N LYS A 606 -12.37 4.02 44.43
CA LYS A 606 -12.30 4.07 42.97
C LYS A 606 -11.65 5.36 42.45
N ASN A 607 -12.00 6.51 43.01
CA ASN A 607 -11.39 7.80 42.65
C ASN A 607 -9.90 7.87 43.04
N ARG A 608 -9.54 7.41 44.24
CA ARG A 608 -8.14 7.35 44.73
C ARG A 608 -7.28 6.47 43.84
N ASP A 609 -7.77 5.31 43.45
CA ASP A 609 -7.03 4.39 42.58
C ASP A 609 -6.97 4.89 41.13
N THR A 610 -8.01 5.57 40.65
CA THR A 610 -7.98 6.27 39.35
C THR A 610 -6.89 7.34 39.34
N GLU A 611 -6.78 8.13 40.41
CA GLU A 611 -5.73 9.15 40.55
C GLU A 611 -4.34 8.53 40.69
N ARG A 612 -4.17 7.46 41.47
CA ARG A 612 -2.90 6.73 41.56
C ARG A 612 -2.44 6.19 40.21
N ARG A 613 -3.37 5.71 39.37
CA ARG A 613 -3.03 5.31 38.00
C ARG A 613 -2.64 6.48 37.14
N ARG A 614 -3.34 7.61 37.25
CA ARG A 614 -2.96 8.85 36.56
C ARG A 614 -1.52 9.26 36.91
N VAL A 615 -1.15 9.16 38.19
CA VAL A 615 0.22 9.43 38.67
C VAL A 615 1.21 8.37 38.19
N SER A 616 0.89 7.08 38.28
CA SER A 616 1.78 5.98 37.87
C SER A 616 2.00 5.91 36.35
N LEU A 617 0.99 6.26 35.55
CA LEU A 617 1.11 6.37 34.09
C LEU A 617 2.02 7.54 33.70
N ASN A 618 1.98 8.64 34.46
CA ASN A 618 2.80 9.83 34.22
C ASN A 618 4.23 9.72 34.81
N ALA A 619 4.46 8.87 35.80
CA ALA A 619 5.75 8.76 36.51
C ALA A 619 6.87 8.06 35.72
N GLY A 620 6.59 7.48 34.55
CA GLY A 620 7.57 6.75 33.73
C GLY A 620 7.84 7.30 32.33
N GLY A 621 7.18 8.38 31.91
CA GLY A 621 7.39 8.97 30.59
C GLY A 621 8.68 9.78 30.54
N ALA A 622 9.60 9.44 29.62
CA ALA A 622 10.67 10.37 29.24
C ALA A 622 10.06 11.73 28.89
N GLN A 623 10.69 12.84 29.27
CA GLN A 623 10.21 14.16 28.84
C GLN A 623 10.54 14.40 27.36
N LEU A 624 9.65 15.11 26.66
CA LEU A 624 9.85 15.46 25.27
C LEU A 624 11.04 16.42 25.13
N GLN A 625 12.02 16.04 24.30
CA GLN A 625 13.20 16.84 24.01
C GLN A 625 12.89 17.84 22.90
N THR A 626 12.54 19.06 23.31
CA THR A 626 12.11 20.13 22.40
C THR A 626 13.25 20.66 21.54
N VAL A 627 12.90 21.09 20.33
CA VAL A 627 13.80 21.71 19.35
C VAL A 627 13.32 23.15 19.12
N PRO A 628 14.18 24.18 19.21
CA PRO A 628 13.77 25.59 19.14
C PRO A 628 13.14 26.04 17.81
N ASP A 629 13.40 25.32 16.71
CA ASP A 629 12.85 25.59 15.37
C ASP A 629 12.33 24.28 14.76
N ALA A 630 11.29 23.72 15.38
CA ALA A 630 10.68 22.47 14.96
C ALA A 630 9.88 22.63 13.67
N ILE A 631 9.97 21.64 12.78
CA ILE A 631 9.06 21.52 11.64
C ILE A 631 7.65 21.37 12.19
N ARG A 632 6.72 22.20 11.71
CA ARG A 632 5.35 22.26 12.23
C ARG A 632 4.30 22.14 11.13
N LEU A 633 3.20 21.50 11.47
CA LEU A 633 1.96 21.50 10.72
C LEU A 633 1.02 22.55 11.34
N PRO A 634 0.85 23.71 10.69
CA PRO A 634 0.11 24.82 11.28
C PRO A 634 -1.41 24.67 11.16
N GLN A 635 -2.15 25.29 12.08
CA GLN A 635 -3.60 25.49 11.98
C GLN A 635 -4.43 24.18 11.84
N VAL A 636 -4.06 23.14 12.58
CA VAL A 636 -4.80 21.87 12.59
C VAL A 636 -5.72 21.76 13.80
N LYS A 637 -6.92 21.22 13.58
CA LYS A 637 -7.89 20.89 14.63
C LYS A 637 -7.55 19.53 15.24
N ILE A 638 -7.46 19.43 16.56
CA ILE A 638 -7.30 18.13 17.24
C ILE A 638 -8.67 17.47 17.50
N ARG A 639 -8.75 16.16 17.28
CA ARG A 639 -9.90 15.33 17.69
C ARG A 639 -9.40 14.11 18.48
N PRO A 640 -10.03 13.76 19.61
CA PRO A 640 -11.10 14.50 20.30
C PRO A 640 -10.63 15.88 20.79
N PRO A 641 -11.55 16.84 20.99
CA PRO A 641 -11.19 18.21 21.34
C PRO A 641 -10.49 18.27 22.70
N ALA A 642 -9.41 19.06 22.79
CA ALA A 642 -8.57 19.17 23.99
C ALA A 642 -9.17 20.03 25.12
N THR A 643 -10.31 20.68 24.91
CA THR A 643 -10.97 21.56 25.87
C THR A 643 -12.33 21.01 26.28
N THR A 644 -12.64 21.05 27.58
CA THR A 644 -13.93 20.64 28.15
C THR A 644 -14.80 21.88 28.44
N GLY A 645 -15.95 22.06 27.77
CA GLY A 645 -16.89 23.17 28.06
C GLY A 645 -18.03 23.32 27.04
N ARG A 646 -19.14 24.02 27.41
CA ARG A 646 -20.35 24.23 26.58
C ARG A 646 -20.12 24.99 25.28
N TYR A 647 -18.95 25.63 25.11
CA TYR A 647 -18.51 26.18 23.84
C TYR A 647 -17.55 25.17 23.21
N ASN A 648 -18.06 24.29 22.35
CA ASN A 648 -17.28 23.43 21.45
C ASN A 648 -16.48 24.27 20.44
N LYS A 649 -15.55 25.11 20.92
CA LYS A 649 -14.60 25.80 20.06
C LYS A 649 -13.57 24.78 19.63
N GLU A 650 -13.58 24.52 18.33
CA GLU A 650 -12.61 23.70 17.63
C GLU A 650 -11.20 24.07 18.08
N CYS A 651 -10.53 23.13 18.73
CA CYS A 651 -9.22 23.38 19.31
C CYS A 651 -8.19 23.37 18.18
N ILE A 652 -7.87 24.55 17.67
CA ILE A 652 -6.91 24.76 16.59
C ILE A 652 -5.52 25.05 17.18
N GLY A 653 -4.52 24.36 16.67
CA GLY A 653 -3.13 24.49 17.12
C GLY A 653 -2.13 24.10 16.05
N ASN A 654 -0.87 23.97 16.46
CA ASN A 654 0.24 23.54 15.61
C ASN A 654 0.77 22.20 16.13
N LEU A 655 0.98 21.24 15.21
CA LEU A 655 1.64 19.98 15.52
C LEU A 655 3.13 20.10 15.14
N GLU A 656 4.02 19.93 16.11
CA GLU A 656 5.46 20.20 16.01
C GLU A 656 6.27 18.91 16.15
N ILE A 657 7.32 18.73 15.33
CA ILE A 657 8.22 17.57 15.36
C ILE A 657 9.42 17.86 16.26
N HIS A 658 9.63 17.02 17.26
CA HIS A 658 10.76 17.09 18.19
C HIS A 658 11.62 15.82 18.11
N ARG A 659 12.71 15.75 18.88
CA ARG A 659 13.71 14.66 18.74
C ARG A 659 13.14 13.28 19.05
N ASN A 660 12.29 13.17 20.07
CA ASN A 660 11.75 11.91 20.58
C ASN A 660 10.22 11.84 20.55
N GLY A 661 9.56 12.75 19.83
CA GLY A 661 8.10 12.74 19.70
C GLY A 661 7.53 13.96 18.99
N LEU A 662 6.22 14.09 19.08
CA LEU A 662 5.41 15.16 18.54
C LEU A 662 4.81 15.99 19.68
N ARG A 663 4.66 17.28 19.46
CA ARG A 663 3.97 18.20 20.40
C ARG A 663 2.84 18.90 19.69
N PHE A 664 1.63 18.83 20.23
CA PHE A 664 0.53 19.67 19.80
C PHE A 664 0.37 20.86 20.73
N SER A 665 0.65 22.06 20.21
CA SER A 665 0.54 23.32 20.93
C SER A 665 -0.70 24.08 20.46
N TYR A 666 -1.60 24.45 21.37
CA TYR A 666 -2.83 25.17 21.05
C TYR A 666 -3.10 26.33 22.01
N ILE A 667 -3.98 27.24 21.59
CA ILE A 667 -4.35 28.40 22.40
C ILE A 667 -5.41 27.96 23.43
N GLY A 668 -5.08 28.09 24.72
CA GLY A 668 -6.05 27.85 25.80
C GLY A 668 -5.77 26.62 26.69
N GLY A 669 -4.61 25.97 26.56
CA GLY A 669 -4.23 24.86 27.44
C GLY A 669 -2.75 24.50 27.38
N ALA A 670 -2.37 23.43 28.10
CA ALA A 670 -1.03 22.87 28.08
C ALA A 670 -0.80 22.08 26.77
N PRO A 671 0.42 22.06 26.22
CA PRO A 671 0.73 21.28 25.03
C PRO A 671 0.56 19.78 25.30
N ILE A 672 0.12 19.05 24.27
CA ILE A 672 -0.06 17.59 24.32
C ILE A 672 1.18 16.95 23.68
N ASP A 673 1.94 16.20 24.47
CA ASP A 673 3.18 15.55 24.04
C ASP A 673 2.93 14.06 23.74
N MET A 674 3.37 13.61 22.57
CA MET A 674 3.24 12.23 22.10
C MET A 674 4.61 11.67 21.71
N HIS A 675 5.14 10.74 22.50
CA HIS A 675 6.46 10.13 22.26
C HIS A 675 6.40 9.11 21.11
N PHE A 676 7.45 9.06 20.27
CA PHE A 676 7.52 8.12 19.15
C PHE A 676 7.43 6.65 19.60
N GLU A 677 8.02 6.30 20.75
CA GLU A 677 7.95 4.95 21.31
C GLU A 677 6.50 4.50 21.63
N ASN A 678 5.65 5.47 21.99
CA ASN A 678 4.25 5.24 22.33
C ASN A 678 3.33 5.28 21.11
N ILE A 679 3.82 5.68 19.93
CA ILE A 679 3.04 5.63 18.70
C ILE A 679 2.98 4.18 18.21
N LYS A 680 1.77 3.70 17.94
CA LYS A 680 1.50 2.37 17.41
C LYS A 680 1.62 2.38 15.89
N HIS A 681 0.91 3.29 15.23
CA HIS A 681 0.99 3.54 13.79
C HIS A 681 0.42 4.93 13.48
N VAL A 682 0.73 5.43 12.29
CA VAL A 682 0.28 6.75 11.82
C VAL A 682 -0.38 6.57 10.46
N ILE A 683 -1.52 7.21 10.24
CA ILE A 683 -2.27 7.17 8.98
C ILE A 683 -2.43 8.59 8.45
N PHE A 684 -2.13 8.78 7.17
CA PHE A 684 -2.41 10.02 6.45
C PHE A 684 -3.50 9.79 5.41
N GLN A 685 -4.64 10.43 5.61
CA GLN A 685 -5.76 10.43 4.67
C GLN A 685 -5.82 11.79 3.96
N PRO A 686 -5.44 11.85 2.67
CA PRO A 686 -5.59 13.06 1.88
C PRO A 686 -7.07 13.38 1.64
N ALA A 687 -7.35 14.67 1.42
CA ALA A 687 -8.64 15.13 0.93
C ALA A 687 -8.72 14.87 -0.58
N VAL A 688 -9.38 13.78 -0.96
CA VAL A 688 -9.77 13.42 -2.34
C VAL A 688 -11.26 13.18 -2.26
N ASN A 689 -12.07 14.08 -2.85
CA ASN A 689 -13.54 14.10 -2.73
C ASN A 689 -14.02 14.11 -1.25
N ALA A 690 -13.24 14.74 -0.38
CA ALA A 690 -13.52 14.81 1.05
C ALA A 690 -13.22 16.22 1.57
N VAL A 691 -14.08 16.72 2.45
CA VAL A 691 -14.04 18.08 3.02
C VAL A 691 -12.79 18.32 3.88
N ARG A 692 -12.09 17.26 4.30
CA ARG A 692 -11.03 17.32 5.32
C ARG A 692 -9.85 16.40 5.03
N VAL A 693 -8.66 16.90 5.36
CA VAL A 693 -7.40 16.14 5.42
C VAL A 693 -7.20 15.65 6.85
N ILE A 694 -6.85 14.38 7.04
CA ILE A 694 -6.68 13.79 8.37
C ILE A 694 -5.28 13.19 8.51
N TYR A 695 -4.57 13.59 9.56
CA TYR A 695 -3.36 12.94 10.05
C TYR A 695 -3.70 12.26 11.39
N HIS A 696 -3.80 10.94 11.36
CA HIS A 696 -4.29 10.13 12.48
C HIS A 696 -3.13 9.38 13.13
N ILE A 697 -3.07 9.45 14.46
CA ILE A 697 -2.05 8.80 15.28
C ILE A 697 -2.77 7.90 16.27
N THR A 698 -2.46 6.60 16.19
CA THR A 698 -2.89 5.62 17.18
C THR A 698 -1.77 5.37 18.17
N LEU A 699 -2.07 5.41 19.46
CA LEU A 699 -1.10 5.25 20.55
C LEU A 699 -1.20 3.86 21.19
N LYS A 700 -0.08 3.35 21.71
CA LYS A 700 -0.04 2.10 22.49
C LYS A 700 -0.65 2.30 23.88
N LYS A 701 -0.40 3.46 24.48
CA LYS A 701 -0.99 3.92 25.75
C LYS A 701 -1.64 5.27 25.53
N GLY A 702 -2.90 5.42 25.94
CA GLY A 702 -3.64 6.66 25.74
C GLY A 702 -3.01 7.84 26.49
N VAL A 703 -2.98 9.01 25.84
CA VAL A 703 -2.55 10.29 26.42
C VAL A 703 -3.74 11.03 27.02
N GLU A 704 -3.52 11.85 28.04
CA GLU A 704 -4.59 12.62 28.68
C GLU A 704 -4.97 13.84 27.81
N ILE A 705 -6.17 13.81 27.23
CA ILE A 705 -6.76 14.91 26.46
C ILE A 705 -8.09 15.25 27.12
N ALA A 706 -8.28 16.51 27.54
CA ALA A 706 -9.51 16.96 28.20
C ALA A 706 -9.95 16.08 29.40
N ARG A 707 -9.00 15.62 30.22
CA ARG A 707 -9.19 14.70 31.37
C ARG A 707 -9.69 13.30 31.01
N LYS A 708 -9.63 12.91 29.74
CA LYS A 708 -9.90 11.55 29.27
C LYS A 708 -8.60 10.95 28.73
N SER A 709 -8.36 9.68 29.01
CA SER A 709 -7.28 8.94 28.35
C SER A 709 -7.74 8.61 26.94
N VAL A 710 -6.97 9.02 25.94
CA VAL A 710 -7.27 8.91 24.52
C VAL A 710 -6.10 8.26 23.80
N ASP A 711 -6.36 7.14 23.13
CA ASP A 711 -5.42 6.38 22.31
C ASP A 711 -5.49 6.76 20.82
N GLU A 712 -6.66 7.14 20.33
CA GLU A 712 -6.89 7.59 18.95
C GLU A 712 -6.91 9.12 18.84
N VAL A 713 -5.87 9.71 18.23
CA VAL A 713 -5.73 11.16 18.09
C VAL A 713 -5.65 11.57 16.62
N GLN A 714 -6.52 12.49 16.20
CA GLN A 714 -6.59 13.01 14.83
C GLN A 714 -6.22 14.49 14.78
N PHE A 715 -5.44 14.86 13.77
CA PHE A 715 -5.16 16.23 13.38
C PHE A 715 -5.82 16.49 12.03
N VAL A 716 -6.79 17.39 12.02
CA VAL A 716 -7.69 17.61 10.89
C VAL A 716 -7.55 19.04 10.38
N ALA A 717 -7.42 19.18 9.06
CA ALA A 717 -7.57 20.46 8.38
C ALA A 717 -8.81 20.37 7.46
N GLU A 718 -9.71 21.32 7.59
CA GLU A 718 -10.86 21.48 6.68
C GLU A 718 -10.44 22.32 5.49
N VAL A 719 -10.78 21.86 4.30
CA VAL A 719 -10.29 22.48 3.06
C VAL A 719 -11.41 23.03 2.19
N MET A 720 -12.62 22.54 2.37
CA MET A 720 -13.83 23.04 1.72
C MET A 720 -14.54 24.04 2.64
N GLU A 721 -15.02 25.14 2.06
CA GLU A 721 -15.70 26.22 2.77
C GLU A 721 -17.19 25.89 2.85
N SER A 722 -17.77 25.82 4.05
CA SER A 722 -19.19 25.54 4.23
C SER A 722 -20.02 26.56 3.44
N SER A 723 -20.87 26.09 2.52
CA SER A 723 -21.71 26.88 1.61
C SER A 723 -22.68 27.86 2.29
N GLU A 724 -22.79 27.81 3.63
CA GLU A 724 -23.66 28.66 4.44
C GLU A 724 -23.35 30.17 4.35
N THR A 725 -22.18 30.58 3.87
CA THR A 725 -21.84 32.00 3.61
C THR A 725 -22.22 32.50 2.21
N VAL A 726 -22.77 31.67 1.33
CA VAL A 726 -23.10 32.01 -0.07
C VAL A 726 -24.56 32.51 -0.22
N MET A 727 -25.09 33.26 0.73
CA MET A 727 -26.46 33.80 0.66
C MET A 727 -26.57 35.29 0.27
N ALA A 728 -25.60 35.89 -0.43
CA ALA A 728 -25.66 37.35 -0.67
C ALA A 728 -25.32 37.88 -2.07
N ALA A 729 -24.90 37.08 -3.04
CA ALA A 729 -24.68 37.60 -4.40
C ALA A 729 -24.87 36.51 -5.45
N ARG A 730 -25.60 36.82 -6.53
CA ARG A 730 -25.52 36.05 -7.78
C ARG A 730 -24.10 36.21 -8.30
N LYS A 731 -23.25 35.23 -8.01
CA LYS A 731 -21.90 35.13 -8.59
C LYS A 731 -22.08 34.90 -10.09
N GLY A 732 -21.29 35.61 -10.90
CA GLY A 732 -21.23 35.31 -12.34
C GLY A 732 -20.51 33.99 -12.58
N TYR A 733 -20.76 33.36 -13.73
CA TYR A 733 -20.08 32.11 -14.15
C TYR A 733 -18.54 32.19 -14.01
N GLU A 734 -17.93 33.34 -14.29
CA GLU A 734 -16.48 33.55 -14.09
C GLU A 734 -16.06 33.60 -12.61
N GLU A 735 -16.92 34.08 -11.71
CA GLU A 735 -16.64 34.17 -10.27
C GLU A 735 -16.81 32.80 -9.58
N GLU A 736 -17.70 31.97 -10.12
CA GLU A 736 -17.92 30.58 -9.71
C GLU A 736 -16.73 29.70 -10.09
N ILE A 737 -16.29 29.72 -11.35
CA ILE A 737 -15.07 29.01 -11.81
C ILE A 737 -13.84 29.48 -11.00
N ALA A 738 -13.68 30.78 -10.78
CA ALA A 738 -12.57 31.29 -9.99
C ALA A 738 -12.66 30.90 -8.50
N ALA A 739 -13.84 30.58 -7.97
CA ALA A 739 -14.00 30.06 -6.61
C ALA A 739 -13.59 28.58 -6.55
N GLU A 740 -14.01 27.78 -7.52
CA GLU A 740 -13.64 26.36 -7.67
C GLU A 740 -12.13 26.19 -7.84
N GLU A 741 -11.49 26.96 -8.73
CA GLU A 741 -10.02 26.91 -8.90
C GLU A 741 -9.26 27.23 -7.60
N ARG A 742 -9.74 28.19 -6.81
CA ARG A 742 -9.12 28.54 -5.51
C ARG A 742 -9.31 27.42 -4.49
N GLU A 743 -10.44 26.73 -4.53
CA GLU A 743 -10.71 25.59 -3.67
C GLU A 743 -9.82 24.39 -4.00
N LEU A 744 -9.68 24.05 -5.28
CA LEU A 744 -8.77 23.00 -5.74
C LEU A 744 -7.31 23.30 -5.37
N MET A 745 -6.87 24.56 -5.53
CA MET A 745 -5.54 24.98 -5.09
C MET A 745 -5.36 24.80 -3.57
N ARG A 746 -6.37 25.17 -2.76
CA ARG A 746 -6.34 25.01 -1.30
C ARG A 746 -6.24 23.54 -0.89
N ILE A 747 -6.99 22.64 -1.57
CA ILE A 747 -6.93 21.18 -1.39
C ILE A 747 -5.54 20.65 -1.70
N SER A 748 -5.03 20.95 -2.89
CA SER A 748 -3.69 20.55 -3.33
C SER A 748 -2.60 21.02 -2.34
N ASP A 749 -2.64 22.28 -1.93
CA ASP A 749 -1.62 22.85 -1.07
C ASP A 749 -1.65 22.28 0.36
N THR A 750 -2.86 22.06 0.90
CA THR A 750 -3.02 21.42 2.22
C THR A 750 -2.55 19.97 2.19
N ASN A 751 -2.92 19.19 1.16
CA ASN A 751 -2.44 17.82 0.97
C ASN A 751 -0.91 17.77 0.87
N LYS A 752 -0.29 18.69 0.11
CA LYS A 752 1.18 18.80 -0.01
C LYS A 752 1.85 19.15 1.33
N GLN A 753 1.25 20.03 2.13
CA GLN A 753 1.78 20.39 3.45
C GLN A 753 1.77 19.20 4.41
N PHE A 754 0.64 18.48 4.49
CA PHE A 754 0.52 17.28 5.32
C PHE A 754 1.47 16.17 4.85
N LEU A 755 1.62 15.96 3.54
CA LEU A 755 2.53 14.96 3.00
C LEU A 755 4.00 15.27 3.33
N LYS A 756 4.42 16.54 3.19
CA LYS A 756 5.76 17.00 3.60
C LYS A 756 6.00 16.78 5.10
N PHE A 757 4.97 17.03 5.91
CA PHE A 757 5.02 16.78 7.36
C PHE A 757 5.15 15.28 7.67
N ALA A 758 4.34 14.43 7.03
CA ALA A 758 4.43 12.97 7.17
C ALA A 758 5.83 12.45 6.83
N GLN A 759 6.41 12.88 5.71
CA GLN A 759 7.79 12.54 5.31
C GLN A 759 8.85 13.07 6.29
N ALA A 760 8.59 14.17 6.99
CA ALA A 760 9.47 14.66 8.04
C ALA A 760 9.37 13.80 9.31
N VAL A 761 8.16 13.37 9.69
CA VAL A 761 7.96 12.46 10.82
C VAL A 761 8.62 11.11 10.55
N GLU A 762 8.48 10.56 9.34
CA GLU A 762 9.13 9.30 8.93
C GLU A 762 10.65 9.36 9.08
N ARG A 763 11.28 10.45 8.62
CA ARG A 763 12.74 10.63 8.71
C ARG A 763 13.27 10.70 10.14
N VAL A 764 12.50 11.25 11.08
CA VAL A 764 12.93 11.41 12.48
C VAL A 764 12.57 10.19 13.32
N SER A 765 11.37 9.65 13.15
CA SER A 765 10.83 8.58 13.99
C SER A 765 11.10 7.17 13.47
N MET A 766 11.48 7.02 12.19
CA MET A 766 11.51 5.74 11.47
C MET A 766 10.16 5.00 11.42
N ILE A 767 9.06 5.66 11.84
CA ILE A 767 7.70 5.13 11.76
C ILE A 767 7.13 5.50 10.39
N LYS A 768 6.82 4.48 9.59
CA LYS A 768 6.21 4.64 8.27
C LYS A 768 4.78 5.16 8.42
N THR A 769 4.47 6.23 7.70
CA THR A 769 3.11 6.77 7.61
C THR A 769 2.33 5.94 6.60
N GLN A 770 1.20 5.40 7.05
CA GLN A 770 0.30 4.62 6.21
C GLN A 770 -0.53 5.57 5.36
N ILE A 771 -0.38 5.45 4.04
CA ILE A 771 -1.16 6.20 3.07
C ILE A 771 -2.06 5.18 2.35
N PRO A 772 -3.32 5.51 2.01
CA PRO A 772 -4.13 4.67 1.14
C PRO A 772 -3.43 4.49 -0.21
N ALA A 773 -2.65 3.41 -0.36
CA ALA A 773 -1.84 3.13 -1.54
C ALA A 773 -2.54 2.19 -2.53
N SER A 774 -3.64 1.57 -2.12
CA SER A 774 -4.44 0.64 -2.91
C SER A 774 -5.89 1.09 -2.96
N ASN A 775 -6.57 0.89 -4.11
CA ASN A 775 -8.02 1.08 -4.29
C ASN A 775 -8.85 0.02 -3.52
N PHE A 776 -8.26 -0.62 -2.50
CA PHE A 776 -8.99 -1.54 -1.64
C PHE A 776 -9.76 -0.73 -0.60
N SER A 777 -11.05 -0.63 -0.82
CA SER A 777 -12.02 -0.12 0.15
C SER A 777 -13.28 -0.96 0.11
N PHE A 778 -13.98 -1.03 1.22
CA PHE A 778 -15.30 -1.65 1.31
C PHE A 778 -16.15 -0.86 2.29
N GLU A 779 -17.46 -0.93 2.12
CA GLU A 779 -18.41 -0.32 3.05
C GLU A 779 -18.82 -1.33 4.11
N GLY A 780 -18.97 -0.86 5.34
CA GLY A 780 -19.44 -1.68 6.45
C GLY A 780 -19.89 -0.83 7.62
N VAL A 781 -20.60 -1.45 8.55
CA VAL A 781 -21.11 -0.79 9.75
C VAL A 781 -20.17 -1.05 10.91
N HIS A 782 -19.68 0.04 11.52
CA HIS A 782 -18.94 0.01 12.78
C HIS A 782 -19.49 1.03 13.77
N ALA A 783 -19.49 0.64 15.04
CA ALA A 783 -20.13 1.31 16.17
C ALA A 783 -21.65 1.50 15.98
N LYS A 784 -22.07 2.41 15.09
CA LYS A 784 -23.48 2.74 14.79
C LYS A 784 -23.73 3.28 13.37
N GLY A 785 -22.73 3.34 12.50
CA GLY A 785 -22.86 3.97 11.19
C GLY A 785 -22.16 3.21 10.08
N LEU A 786 -22.70 3.31 8.87
CA LEU A 786 -22.05 2.86 7.65
C LEU A 786 -20.84 3.78 7.38
N THR A 787 -19.66 3.18 7.19
CA THR A 787 -18.43 3.90 6.90
C THR A 787 -17.60 3.12 5.88
N THR A 788 -16.73 3.85 5.17
CA THR A 788 -15.82 3.25 4.21
C THR A 788 -14.52 2.83 4.90
N PHE A 789 -14.27 1.53 4.93
CA PHE A 789 -13.01 0.96 5.38
C PHE A 789 -12.00 1.00 4.26
N LYS A 790 -10.75 1.34 4.60
CA LYS A 790 -9.59 1.27 3.73
C LYS A 790 -8.54 0.43 4.40
N ALA A 791 -7.77 -0.31 3.61
CA ALA A 791 -6.71 -1.13 4.16
C ALA A 791 -5.46 -1.13 3.28
N ASN A 792 -4.34 -1.44 3.92
CA ASN A 792 -3.12 -1.84 3.26
C ASN A 792 -2.61 -3.15 3.90
N ARG A 793 -1.36 -3.55 3.65
CA ARG A 793 -0.79 -4.77 4.23
C ARG A 793 -0.49 -4.67 5.73
N GLU A 794 -0.50 -3.47 6.31
CA GLU A 794 -0.05 -3.21 7.68
C GLU A 794 -1.20 -2.79 8.62
N VAL A 795 -2.21 -2.07 8.10
CA VAL A 795 -3.32 -1.50 8.88
C VAL A 795 -4.62 -1.53 8.06
N LEU A 796 -5.74 -1.79 8.75
CA LEU A 796 -7.12 -1.60 8.30
C LEU A 796 -7.73 -0.44 9.09
N TRP A 797 -8.38 0.52 8.44
CA TRP A 797 -8.89 1.70 9.11
C TRP A 797 -10.16 2.30 8.49
N ALA A 798 -10.95 2.97 9.31
CA ALA A 798 -12.02 3.89 8.94
C ALA A 798 -11.95 5.11 9.86
N ILE A 799 -11.25 6.16 9.42
CA ILE A 799 -10.95 7.35 10.24
C ILE A 799 -11.72 8.60 9.81
N MET A 800 -12.54 8.47 8.76
CA MET A 800 -13.41 9.56 8.32
C MET A 800 -14.49 9.79 9.36
N ASP A 801 -15.21 8.76 9.78
CA ASP A 801 -16.30 8.87 10.74
C ASP A 801 -15.85 8.70 12.18
N ARG A 802 -16.73 9.04 13.12
CA ARG A 802 -16.47 8.96 14.55
C ARG A 802 -17.39 7.91 15.20
N PRO A 803 -16.88 7.06 16.10
CA PRO A 803 -15.47 6.95 16.53
C PRO A 803 -14.55 6.40 15.41
N PRO A 804 -13.27 6.80 15.36
CA PRO A 804 -12.34 6.26 14.38
C PRO A 804 -12.07 4.78 14.65
N PHE A 805 -11.92 4.01 13.59
CA PHE A 805 -11.53 2.62 13.63
C PHE A 805 -10.13 2.46 13.04
N THR A 806 -9.21 1.87 13.78
CA THR A 806 -7.89 1.46 13.26
C THR A 806 -7.47 0.13 13.87
N GLN A 807 -7.05 -0.81 13.03
CA GLN A 807 -6.55 -2.10 13.45
C GLN A 807 -5.28 -2.45 12.70
N ARG A 808 -4.21 -2.75 13.45
CA ARG A 808 -2.92 -3.14 12.89
C ARG A 808 -2.97 -4.64 12.57
N VAL A 809 -2.60 -5.02 11.35
CA VAL A 809 -2.61 -6.40 10.87
C VAL A 809 -1.81 -7.32 11.79
N GLU A 810 -0.67 -6.86 12.30
CA GLU A 810 0.17 -7.65 13.22
C GLU A 810 -0.49 -8.04 14.55
N ASP A 811 -1.54 -7.32 14.98
CA ASP A 811 -2.25 -7.61 16.23
C ASP A 811 -3.43 -8.57 16.02
N ILE A 812 -3.78 -8.85 14.77
CA ILE A 812 -4.84 -9.77 14.37
C ILE A 812 -4.23 -11.17 14.26
N GLU A 813 -4.87 -12.16 14.88
CA GLU A 813 -4.50 -13.58 14.76
C GLU A 813 -5.22 -14.19 13.55
N VAL A 814 -6.55 -14.09 13.51
CA VAL A 814 -7.41 -14.67 12.47
C VAL A 814 -8.58 -13.74 12.14
N VAL A 815 -9.07 -13.82 10.90
CA VAL A 815 -10.26 -13.10 10.43
C VAL A 815 -11.40 -14.08 10.22
N SER A 816 -12.52 -13.86 10.92
CA SER A 816 -13.76 -14.62 10.70
C SER A 816 -14.68 -13.90 9.75
N LEU A 817 -15.05 -14.54 8.65
CA LEU A 817 -16.07 -14.11 7.70
C LEU A 817 -17.35 -14.87 8.03
N GLU A 818 -18.37 -14.16 8.52
CA GLU A 818 -19.59 -14.74 9.07
C GLU A 818 -20.80 -14.41 8.22
N ARG A 819 -21.85 -15.23 8.33
CA ARG A 819 -23.07 -15.13 7.51
C ARG A 819 -22.79 -15.26 6.01
N VAL A 820 -21.76 -16.02 5.65
CA VAL A 820 -21.42 -16.29 4.24
C VAL A 820 -22.35 -17.38 3.69
N ILE A 821 -23.60 -17.02 3.44
CA ILE A 821 -24.66 -17.94 2.96
C ILE A 821 -24.86 -17.74 1.45
N PRO A 822 -25.02 -18.80 0.64
CA PRO A 822 -25.41 -18.66 -0.76
C PRO A 822 -26.71 -17.85 -0.90
N GLY A 823 -26.68 -16.72 -1.61
CA GLY A 823 -27.82 -15.82 -1.80
C GLY A 823 -27.96 -14.68 -0.76
N GLY A 824 -27.15 -14.65 0.30
CA GLY A 824 -27.13 -13.53 1.25
C GLY A 824 -26.57 -12.25 0.63
N SER A 825 -27.22 -11.11 0.84
CA SER A 825 -26.76 -9.81 0.28
C SER A 825 -25.59 -9.20 1.06
N THR A 826 -25.46 -9.53 2.34
CA THR A 826 -24.44 -9.02 3.25
C THR A 826 -23.80 -10.12 4.07
N PHE A 827 -22.60 -9.87 4.57
CA PHE A 827 -21.85 -10.74 5.48
C PHE A 827 -21.18 -9.88 6.57
N ASP A 828 -20.68 -10.52 7.62
CA ASP A 828 -19.96 -9.86 8.72
C ASP A 828 -18.49 -10.28 8.77
N VAL A 829 -17.66 -9.44 9.37
CA VAL A 829 -16.25 -9.71 9.60
C VAL A 829 -15.93 -9.48 11.07
N ASN A 830 -15.38 -10.49 11.73
CA ASN A 830 -14.82 -10.38 13.07
C ASN A 830 -13.31 -10.53 13.03
N LEU A 831 -12.58 -9.54 13.54
CA LEU A 831 -11.13 -9.57 13.66
C LEU A 831 -10.75 -10.07 15.05
N ILE A 832 -10.22 -11.29 15.12
CA ILE A 832 -9.80 -11.92 16.37
C ILE A 832 -8.34 -11.54 16.64
N PHE A 833 -8.07 -11.01 17.83
CA PHE A 833 -6.74 -10.54 18.21
C PHE A 833 -5.86 -11.65 18.79
N LYS A 834 -4.53 -11.46 18.72
CA LYS A 834 -3.56 -12.35 19.39
C LYS A 834 -3.68 -12.35 20.92
N ASP A 835 -4.24 -11.27 21.46
CA ASP A 835 -4.58 -11.16 22.88
C ASP A 835 -6.05 -11.57 23.05
N TYR A 836 -6.29 -12.83 23.40
CA TYR A 836 -7.63 -13.40 23.55
C TYR A 836 -8.46 -12.76 24.67
N ASN A 837 -7.85 -11.97 25.56
CA ASN A 837 -8.59 -11.19 26.56
C ASN A 837 -9.31 -9.99 25.93
N LYS A 838 -8.93 -9.58 24.72
CA LYS A 838 -9.59 -8.49 24.00
C LYS A 838 -10.76 -9.06 23.19
N PRO A 839 -11.95 -8.44 23.28
CA PRO A 839 -13.06 -8.83 22.43
C PRO A 839 -12.71 -8.60 20.96
N PRO A 840 -13.19 -9.44 20.02
CA PRO A 840 -12.98 -9.23 18.59
C PRO A 840 -13.54 -7.90 18.11
N ALA A 841 -12.92 -7.34 17.08
CA ALA A 841 -13.45 -6.16 16.42
C ALA A 841 -14.42 -6.56 15.30
N SER A 842 -15.71 -6.28 15.49
CA SER A 842 -16.77 -6.59 14.54
C SER A 842 -17.00 -5.45 13.54
N ILE A 843 -17.09 -5.82 12.26
CA ILE A 843 -17.55 -4.97 11.16
C ILE A 843 -18.72 -5.70 10.52
N THR A 844 -19.90 -5.08 10.53
CA THR A 844 -21.14 -5.75 10.14
C THR A 844 -21.71 -5.20 8.83
N THR A 845 -22.64 -5.93 8.21
CA THR A 845 -23.40 -5.46 7.04
C THR A 845 -22.49 -5.09 5.86
N ILE A 846 -21.47 -5.91 5.61
CA ILE A 846 -20.57 -5.71 4.46
C ILE A 846 -21.25 -6.28 3.22
N PRO A 847 -21.34 -5.54 2.10
CA PRO A 847 -21.92 -6.05 0.86
C PRO A 847 -21.19 -7.29 0.35
N ARG A 848 -21.92 -8.33 -0.06
CA ARG A 848 -21.30 -9.58 -0.58
C ARG A 848 -20.35 -9.34 -1.75
N SER A 849 -20.55 -8.28 -2.54
CA SER A 849 -19.64 -7.88 -3.63
C SER A 849 -18.20 -7.65 -3.15
N SER A 850 -18.00 -7.29 -1.88
CA SER A 850 -16.68 -7.08 -1.25
C SER A 850 -16.08 -8.33 -0.62
N LEU A 851 -16.78 -9.46 -0.57
CA LEU A 851 -16.28 -10.70 0.05
C LEU A 851 -14.98 -11.18 -0.59
N GLU A 852 -14.98 -11.25 -1.92
CA GLU A 852 -13.86 -11.74 -2.72
C GLU A 852 -12.61 -10.88 -2.59
N SER A 853 -12.79 -9.55 -2.59
CA SER A 853 -11.67 -8.61 -2.42
C SER A 853 -11.12 -8.66 -0.99
N LEU A 854 -11.97 -8.91 0.00
CA LEU A 854 -11.57 -9.04 1.40
C LEU A 854 -10.77 -10.33 1.63
N LYS A 855 -11.18 -11.48 1.06
CA LYS A 855 -10.38 -12.72 1.06
C LYS A 855 -9.00 -12.48 0.42
N ASP A 856 -8.95 -11.80 -0.72
CA ASP A 856 -7.70 -11.49 -1.41
C ASP A 856 -6.80 -10.55 -0.58
N TRP A 857 -7.40 -9.57 0.13
CA TRP A 857 -6.67 -8.71 1.07
C TRP A 857 -6.11 -9.49 2.25
N CYS A 858 -6.89 -10.38 2.88
CA CYS A 858 -6.43 -11.24 3.97
C CYS A 858 -5.18 -12.03 3.56
N LEU A 859 -5.22 -12.71 2.40
CA LEU A 859 -4.06 -13.45 1.88
C LEU A 859 -2.87 -12.52 1.60
N ALA A 860 -3.10 -11.34 1.02
CA ALA A 860 -2.03 -10.37 0.74
C ALA A 860 -1.41 -9.76 2.01
N ALA A 861 -2.18 -9.67 3.10
CA ALA A 861 -1.77 -9.22 4.42
C ALA A 861 -1.18 -10.34 5.29
N ARG A 862 -1.11 -11.59 4.79
CA ARG A 862 -0.73 -12.81 5.54
C ARG A 862 -1.64 -13.07 6.74
N LEU A 863 -2.94 -12.79 6.61
CA LEU A 863 -3.97 -13.14 7.58
C LEU A 863 -4.68 -14.41 7.14
N TYR A 864 -4.71 -15.41 8.03
CA TYR A 864 -5.59 -16.56 7.86
C TYR A 864 -7.04 -16.09 8.07
N TYR A 865 -7.96 -16.61 7.24
CA TYR A 865 -9.37 -16.33 7.39
C TYR A 865 -10.19 -17.63 7.44
N MET A 866 -11.32 -17.55 8.11
CA MET A 866 -12.30 -18.62 8.26
C MET A 866 -13.66 -18.17 7.72
N GLU A 867 -14.44 -19.11 7.19
CA GLU A 867 -15.77 -18.84 6.65
C GLU A 867 -16.82 -19.60 7.44
N THR A 868 -17.84 -18.89 7.92
CA THR A 868 -18.91 -19.46 8.72
C THR A 868 -20.27 -18.95 8.24
N SER A 869 -21.27 -19.84 8.20
CA SER A 869 -22.65 -19.48 7.85
C SER A 869 -23.40 -18.86 9.04
N VAL A 870 -22.94 -19.11 10.27
CA VAL A 870 -23.50 -18.66 11.54
C VAL A 870 -22.51 -17.76 12.27
N ASN A 871 -23.01 -16.89 13.15
CA ASN A 871 -22.14 -16.05 13.99
C ASN A 871 -21.73 -16.83 15.24
N PRO A 872 -20.44 -17.17 15.43
CA PRO A 872 -19.99 -17.84 16.64
C PRO A 872 -20.14 -16.95 17.87
N ASN A 873 -20.42 -17.55 19.03
CA ASN A 873 -20.37 -16.82 20.29
C ASN A 873 -18.90 -16.63 20.73
N TRP A 874 -18.25 -15.59 20.18
CA TRP A 874 -16.85 -15.29 20.42
C TRP A 874 -16.47 -15.19 21.90
N LYS A 875 -17.39 -14.77 22.77
CA LYS A 875 -17.14 -14.70 24.20
C LYS A 875 -16.93 -16.09 24.82
N VAL A 876 -17.70 -17.08 24.38
CA VAL A 876 -17.59 -18.47 24.84
C VAL A 876 -16.39 -19.15 24.20
N VAL A 877 -16.19 -18.95 22.89
CA VAL A 877 -15.05 -19.51 22.14
C VAL A 877 -13.72 -19.02 22.73
N LEU A 878 -13.54 -17.71 22.89
CA LEU A 878 -12.30 -17.16 23.45
C LEU A 878 -12.07 -17.58 24.90
N LYS A 879 -13.14 -17.71 25.70
CA LYS A 879 -13.02 -18.21 27.08
C LYS A 879 -12.51 -19.65 27.10
N THR A 880 -13.04 -20.50 26.23
CA THR A 880 -12.61 -21.91 26.08
C THR A 880 -11.14 -21.98 25.66
N ILE A 881 -10.74 -21.14 24.70
CA ILE A 881 -9.34 -21.02 24.25
C ILE A 881 -8.40 -20.57 25.37
N ILE A 882 -8.84 -19.65 26.24
CA ILE A 882 -8.03 -19.17 27.38
C ILE A 882 -7.87 -20.25 28.45
N GLU A 883 -8.87 -21.13 28.62
CA GLU A 883 -8.85 -22.22 29.60
C GLU A 883 -8.04 -23.44 29.13
N ASP A 884 -7.83 -23.59 27.82
CA ASP A 884 -7.03 -24.66 27.22
C ASP A 884 -5.51 -24.36 27.27
N GLU A 885 -4.77 -25.11 28.11
CA GLU A 885 -3.32 -24.95 28.27
C GLU A 885 -2.51 -25.44 27.06
N ASP A 886 -3.08 -26.32 26.24
CA ASP A 886 -2.45 -26.93 25.07
C ASP A 886 -2.92 -26.28 23.75
N TRP A 887 -3.62 -25.14 23.81
CA TRP A 887 -4.15 -24.44 22.64
C TRP A 887 -3.05 -24.03 21.65
N ASP A 888 -3.12 -24.58 20.44
CA ASP A 888 -2.29 -24.21 19.29
C ASP A 888 -3.19 -23.63 18.18
N PRO A 889 -3.09 -22.32 17.89
CA PRO A 889 -3.89 -21.64 16.86
C PRO A 889 -3.77 -22.24 15.46
N TRP A 890 -2.61 -22.82 15.11
CA TRP A 890 -2.25 -23.16 13.71
C TRP A 890 -2.08 -24.66 13.46
N ARG A 891 -2.44 -25.49 14.45
CA ARG A 891 -2.33 -26.94 14.35
C ARG A 891 -3.25 -27.49 13.24
N PRO A 892 -2.73 -28.25 12.25
CA PRO A 892 -3.58 -28.82 11.21
C PRO A 892 -4.67 -29.75 11.77
N GLY A 893 -5.93 -29.57 11.35
CA GLY A 893 -7.09 -30.31 11.86
C GLY A 893 -7.49 -29.98 13.31
N ALA A 894 -6.90 -28.94 13.88
CA ALA A 894 -7.19 -28.39 15.21
C ALA A 894 -7.06 -26.85 15.14
N GLY A 895 -7.12 -26.14 16.27
CA GLY A 895 -6.98 -24.68 16.28
C GLY A 895 -8.03 -23.96 15.44
N TRP A 896 -7.63 -22.94 14.68
CA TRP A 896 -8.53 -22.17 13.82
C TRP A 896 -8.95 -22.90 12.53
N ALA A 897 -8.28 -24.00 12.17
CA ALA A 897 -8.59 -24.73 10.94
C ALA A 897 -9.89 -25.55 11.04
N VAL A 898 -10.28 -25.98 12.25
CA VAL A 898 -11.51 -26.78 12.48
C VAL A 898 -12.76 -26.08 11.97
N LEU A 899 -12.84 -24.77 12.15
CA LEU A 899 -14.00 -23.98 11.74
C LEU A 899 -14.12 -23.83 10.21
N ASN A 900 -13.09 -24.23 9.45
CA ASN A 900 -13.16 -24.35 7.99
C ASN A 900 -13.47 -25.80 7.53
N ASP A 901 -13.09 -26.82 8.31
CA ASP A 901 -13.26 -28.24 7.95
C ASP A 901 -14.71 -28.74 8.17
N ASP A 902 -15.51 -28.10 9.03
CA ASP A 902 -16.94 -28.43 9.24
C ASP A 902 -17.84 -28.20 8.00
N PHE A 903 -17.29 -27.71 6.88
CA PHE A 903 -18.03 -27.42 5.64
C PHE A 903 -17.67 -28.32 4.45
N GLU A 904 -16.75 -29.28 4.59
CA GLU A 904 -16.49 -30.32 3.58
C GLU A 904 -16.85 -31.72 4.12
N GLY A 905 -18.15 -32.05 4.17
CA GLY A 905 -18.60 -33.45 4.28
C GLY A 905 -20.01 -33.66 4.82
N ASP A 906 -21.00 -33.81 3.94
CA ASP A 906 -21.73 -35.08 3.76
C ASP A 906 -23.06 -34.90 2.99
N GLU A 907 -22.98 -35.02 1.66
CA GLU A 907 -24.04 -35.64 0.86
C GLU A 907 -23.45 -36.92 0.25
N GLU A 908 -23.49 -38.04 0.98
CA GLU A 908 -24.02 -39.34 0.51
C GLU A 908 -24.05 -40.33 1.69
N ALA A 909 -25.20 -40.99 1.81
CA ALA A 909 -25.58 -41.84 2.92
C ALA A 909 -24.76 -43.15 3.04
N SER A 910 -24.48 -43.55 4.28
CA SER A 910 -24.52 -44.97 4.67
C SER A 910 -24.99 -45.12 6.12
N GLU A 911 -26.00 -45.97 6.27
CA GLU A 911 -26.79 -46.29 7.46
C GLU A 911 -26.00 -46.90 8.63
N ASP A 912 -26.57 -46.69 9.83
CA ASP A 912 -26.48 -47.48 11.08
C ASP A 912 -25.19 -47.55 11.89
N SER A 913 -25.16 -46.82 13.00
CA SER A 913 -25.17 -47.43 14.35
C SER A 913 -25.50 -46.40 15.43
N ASP A 914 -26.59 -46.65 16.14
CA ASP A 914 -27.09 -45.97 17.33
C ASP A 914 -26.04 -45.77 18.45
N SER A 915 -25.99 -44.57 19.03
CA SER A 915 -25.96 -44.39 20.49
C SER A 915 -26.45 -42.99 20.87
N ASP A 916 -27.71 -42.97 21.27
CA ASP A 916 -28.42 -41.98 22.09
C ASP A 916 -27.58 -41.45 23.27
N ASP A 917 -27.50 -40.13 23.46
CA ASP A 917 -27.95 -39.53 24.73
C ASP A 917 -28.23 -38.01 24.57
N SER A 918 -29.52 -37.73 24.73
CA SER A 918 -30.21 -36.47 24.92
C SER A 918 -29.63 -35.51 25.98
N THR A 919 -29.63 -34.20 25.68
CA THR A 919 -30.24 -33.23 26.60
C THR A 919 -30.78 -32.03 25.84
N TYR A 920 -31.97 -32.23 25.29
CA TYR A 920 -32.93 -31.18 24.98
C TYR A 920 -33.36 -30.55 26.31
N VAL A 921 -33.23 -29.22 26.47
CA VAL A 921 -34.00 -28.47 27.47
C VAL A 921 -34.64 -27.29 26.76
N GLU A 922 -35.88 -27.50 26.35
CA GLU A 922 -36.89 -26.45 26.19
C GLU A 922 -37.51 -26.16 27.56
N GLU A 923 -37.50 -24.90 27.99
CA GLU A 923 -38.61 -24.16 28.65
C GLU A 923 -38.33 -22.68 28.26
N GLU A 924 -38.98 -22.11 27.24
CA GLU A 924 -40.30 -21.44 27.26
C GLU A 924 -40.57 -20.56 28.50
N ASP A 925 -40.34 -19.26 28.27
CA ASP A 925 -41.04 -18.05 28.71
C ASP A 925 -42.00 -18.11 29.92
N GLU A 926 -41.86 -17.12 30.81
CA GLU A 926 -42.96 -16.18 31.09
C GLU A 926 -42.49 -14.93 31.86
N THR A 927 -42.58 -13.79 31.16
CA THR A 927 -43.28 -12.54 31.53
C THR A 927 -42.92 -11.77 32.82
N ASP A 928 -42.45 -10.54 32.59
CA ASP A 928 -43.08 -9.25 32.99
C ASP A 928 -42.00 -8.23 33.36
N GLU A 929 -41.75 -7.24 32.51
CA GLU A 929 -42.51 -5.99 32.44
C GLU A 929 -42.34 -5.08 33.66
N THR A 930 -42.24 -3.79 33.33
CA THR A 930 -42.17 -2.61 34.20
C THR A 930 -40.79 -2.33 34.84
N GLY A 931 -40.20 -1.15 34.72
CA GLY A 931 -40.69 0.12 34.21
C GLY A 931 -39.98 1.25 34.95
N SER A 932 -39.48 2.23 34.18
CA SER A 932 -39.26 3.64 34.55
C SER A 932 -38.23 3.95 35.66
N SER A 933 -37.13 4.68 35.38
CA SER A 933 -37.03 6.15 35.17
C SER A 933 -37.56 6.99 36.34
N PHE A 934 -36.72 7.84 36.97
CA PHE A 934 -36.84 9.32 36.95
C PHE A 934 -35.92 10.05 37.97
N LEU A 935 -35.78 11.37 37.75
CA LEU A 935 -35.03 12.49 38.36
C LEU A 935 -33.71 12.82 37.62
N ASP A 936 -33.54 13.95 36.92
CA ASP A 936 -34.24 15.25 36.84
C ASP A 936 -33.56 16.00 35.65
N ASP A 937 -34.11 16.93 34.87
CA ASP A 937 -35.26 17.82 35.02
C ASP A 937 -35.59 18.45 33.64
N GLU A 938 -36.83 18.90 33.51
CA GLU A 938 -37.61 19.33 32.34
C GLU A 938 -37.30 20.76 31.83
N GLU A 939 -37.69 21.04 30.58
CA GLU A 939 -38.57 22.18 30.23
C GLU A 939 -39.08 22.03 28.77
N SER A 940 -40.21 21.30 28.65
CA SER A 940 -41.52 21.62 28.03
C SER A 940 -41.59 22.84 27.07
N GLU A 941 -42.33 22.94 25.95
CA GLU A 941 -43.56 22.39 25.36
C GLU A 941 -43.69 23.00 23.91
N PRO A 942 -44.74 22.77 23.08
CA PRO A 942 -45.56 21.59 22.84
C PRO A 942 -45.75 21.26 21.33
N GLU A 943 -46.42 20.11 21.15
CA GLU A 943 -46.85 19.39 19.95
C GLU A 943 -47.74 20.16 18.95
N SER A 944 -47.71 19.69 17.70
CA SER A 944 -48.94 19.49 16.92
C SER A 944 -48.78 18.17 16.15
N SER A 945 -49.80 17.34 16.29
CA SER A 945 -49.98 16.00 15.78
C SER A 945 -50.24 15.92 14.27
N ASP A 946 -50.45 14.68 13.84
CA ASP A 946 -51.11 14.21 12.61
C ASP A 946 -50.18 13.96 11.43
N GLU A 947 -50.31 12.88 10.68
CA GLU A 947 -50.96 11.57 10.79
C GLU A 947 -50.33 10.76 9.64
N GLU A 948 -50.41 9.43 9.71
CA GLU A 948 -50.03 8.57 8.60
C GLU A 948 -50.85 8.91 7.35
N ASP A 949 -50.19 9.11 6.20
CA ASP A 949 -50.86 8.91 4.92
C ASP A 949 -49.89 8.25 3.93
N SER A 950 -50.12 6.96 3.76
CA SER A 950 -49.63 6.16 2.66
C SER A 950 -50.31 6.61 1.39
N GLU A 951 -49.61 7.19 0.40
CA GLU A 951 -50.10 7.15 -0.98
C GLU A 951 -49.02 7.37 -2.05
N SER A 952 -49.28 6.72 -3.18
CA SER A 952 -48.53 6.62 -4.43
C SER A 952 -47.63 7.80 -4.83
N VAL A 953 -46.40 7.47 -5.24
CA VAL A 953 -45.47 8.39 -5.91
C VAL A 953 -46.10 8.88 -7.22
N LEU A 954 -46.51 10.14 -7.26
CA LEU A 954 -46.99 10.82 -8.47
C LEU A 954 -45.79 11.23 -9.35
N SER A 955 -45.94 11.07 -10.66
CA SER A 955 -44.96 11.49 -11.68
C SER A 955 -44.70 13.01 -11.62
N TRP A 956 -43.46 13.42 -11.87
CA TRP A 956 -42.98 14.81 -11.87
C TRP A 956 -43.87 15.76 -12.70
N ASP A 957 -44.40 15.29 -13.83
CA ASP A 957 -45.29 16.08 -14.70
C ASP A 957 -46.61 16.48 -14.02
N GLU A 958 -47.11 15.68 -13.07
CA GLU A 958 -48.34 15.95 -12.32
C GLU A 958 -48.09 17.00 -11.23
N MET A 959 -46.88 17.00 -10.66
CA MET A 959 -46.45 17.94 -9.63
C MET A 959 -46.20 19.34 -10.21
N GLU A 960 -45.60 19.41 -11.41
CA GLU A 960 -45.35 20.67 -12.12
C GLU A 960 -46.66 21.34 -12.56
N ARG A 961 -47.63 20.55 -13.04
CA ARG A 961 -48.98 21.04 -13.37
C ARG A 961 -49.72 21.61 -12.15
N ARG A 962 -49.49 21.04 -10.97
CA ARG A 962 -50.10 21.50 -9.71
C ARG A 962 -49.46 22.79 -9.20
N ALA A 963 -48.14 22.95 -9.39
CA ALA A 963 -47.42 24.18 -9.11
C ALA A 963 -47.88 25.33 -10.02
N GLU A 964 -48.02 25.08 -11.33
CA GLU A 964 -48.54 26.07 -12.29
C GLU A 964 -49.97 26.52 -11.96
N GLN A 965 -50.85 25.60 -11.52
CA GLN A 965 -52.20 25.97 -11.09
C GLN A 965 -52.21 26.81 -9.81
N HIS A 966 -51.28 26.54 -8.89
CA HIS A 966 -51.19 27.28 -7.63
C HIS A 966 -50.63 28.70 -7.83
N ASP A 967 -49.69 28.90 -8.75
CA ASP A 967 -49.23 30.23 -9.15
C ASP A 967 -50.31 31.02 -9.88
N ARG A 968 -51.14 30.33 -10.67
CA ARG A 968 -52.31 30.93 -11.33
C ARG A 968 -53.43 31.30 -10.35
N GLN A 969 -53.56 30.60 -9.23
CA GLN A 969 -54.51 30.92 -8.14
C GLN A 969 -54.01 32.05 -7.21
N ARG A 970 -52.68 32.24 -7.09
CA ARG A 970 -52.10 33.31 -6.25
C ARG A 970 -52.11 34.70 -6.89
N GLY A 971 -52.62 34.83 -8.11
CA GLY A 971 -53.01 36.13 -8.66
C GLY A 971 -51.85 37.13 -8.81
N TYR A 972 -50.65 36.66 -9.13
CA TYR A 972 -49.59 37.54 -9.64
C TYR A 972 -49.89 37.87 -11.11
N GLY A 973 -50.86 38.77 -11.30
CA GLY A 973 -51.14 39.41 -12.57
C GLY A 973 -49.99 40.32 -12.97
N SER A 974 -49.51 40.11 -14.19
CA SER A 974 -48.81 41.11 -15.00
C SER A 974 -49.66 42.37 -15.14
N ASP A 975 -48.94 43.49 -15.25
CA ASP A 975 -49.37 44.86 -15.60
C ASP A 975 -49.67 45.79 -14.41
N ASP A 976 -48.76 46.73 -14.15
CA ASP A 976 -48.97 48.03 -14.79
C ASP A 976 -47.69 48.89 -14.82
N ASP A 977 -47.52 49.50 -15.99
CA ASP A 977 -46.64 50.60 -16.31
C ASP A 977 -46.84 51.78 -15.34
N ASP A 978 -45.79 52.21 -14.65
CA ASP A 978 -45.49 53.63 -14.41
C ASP A 978 -44.32 53.80 -13.44
N ARG A 979 -43.16 54.26 -13.95
CA ARG A 979 -42.28 55.27 -13.31
C ARG A 979 -41.00 55.56 -14.11
N PRO A 980 -40.44 56.77 -13.99
CA PRO A 980 -40.03 57.56 -15.14
C PRO A 980 -38.52 57.58 -15.40
N ARG A 981 -38.18 57.90 -16.66
CA ARG A 981 -36.82 58.10 -17.16
C ARG A 981 -36.09 59.29 -16.52
N LYS A 982 -34.80 59.04 -16.25
CA LYS A 982 -33.68 59.91 -15.87
C LYS A 982 -33.77 61.40 -16.29
N ARG A 983 -33.30 62.29 -15.41
CA ARG A 983 -32.56 63.51 -15.79
C ARG A 983 -31.29 63.72 -14.93
N PRO A 984 -30.24 64.36 -15.50
CA PRO A 984 -28.87 64.32 -15.01
C PRO A 984 -28.50 65.49 -14.08
N ARG A 985 -27.35 65.36 -13.40
CA ARG A 985 -26.75 66.33 -12.47
C ARG A 985 -26.40 67.67 -13.16
N THR A 986 -26.56 68.77 -12.44
CA THR A 986 -25.56 69.83 -12.12
C THR A 986 -26.20 71.22 -11.97
N SER A 987 -25.94 71.90 -10.85
CA SER A 987 -25.43 73.29 -10.76
C SER A 987 -25.53 73.85 -9.32
N SER A 988 -24.39 74.29 -8.77
CA SER A 988 -24.15 75.44 -7.87
C SER A 988 -25.36 76.10 -7.17
N GLY A 989 -25.40 76.43 -5.87
CA GLY A 989 -24.35 76.69 -4.86
C GLY A 989 -24.63 78.05 -4.19
N ALA A 990 -24.62 78.15 -2.84
CA ALA A 990 -24.40 79.42 -2.10
C ALA A 990 -24.25 79.26 -0.57
N SER A 991 -23.18 79.89 -0.03
CA SER A 991 -23.02 80.51 1.31
C SER A 991 -22.82 79.60 2.55
N SER A 992 -21.81 79.73 3.43
CA SER A 992 -20.71 80.71 3.57
C SER A 992 -19.62 80.18 4.56
N ASN A 993 -18.42 80.77 4.44
CA ASN A 993 -17.15 80.61 5.18
C ASN A 993 -17.17 80.49 6.73
N ARG A 994 -16.22 79.73 7.31
CA ARG A 994 -14.99 80.26 7.99
C ARG A 994 -14.06 79.17 8.57
N ARG A 995 -12.78 79.55 8.71
CA ARG A 995 -11.53 78.78 8.95
C ARG A 995 -11.39 78.12 10.34
N PRO A 996 -10.42 77.17 10.51
CA PRO A 996 -10.29 76.32 11.70
C PRO A 996 -9.12 76.69 12.64
N HIS A 997 -9.34 76.53 13.95
CA HIS A 997 -8.36 76.34 15.05
C HIS A 997 -9.14 75.88 16.31
N PRO A 998 -8.50 75.41 17.41
CA PRO A 998 -8.00 74.07 17.68
C PRO A 998 -8.71 73.41 18.91
N PRO A 999 -8.45 72.15 19.31
CA PRO A 999 -8.93 71.65 20.59
C PRO A 999 -8.05 72.11 21.78
N PRO A 1000 -8.64 72.49 22.93
CA PRO A 1000 -7.95 73.02 24.12
C PRO A 1000 -7.51 71.97 25.15
N GLN A 1001 -6.53 72.39 25.97
CA GLN A 1001 -5.86 71.74 27.11
C GLN A 1001 -6.69 71.77 28.42
N LEU A 1002 -6.39 70.96 29.45
CA LEU A 1002 -5.56 71.27 30.67
C LEU A 1002 -5.76 70.17 31.75
N PRO A 1003 -5.03 70.10 32.91
CA PRO A 1003 -3.69 70.63 33.34
C PRO A 1003 -2.77 69.58 34.07
N LYS A 1004 -1.41 69.61 33.96
CA LYS A 1004 -0.33 70.18 34.86
C LYS A 1004 -0.33 69.68 36.34
N LYS A 1005 0.78 69.41 37.07
CA LYS A 1005 2.24 69.67 36.98
C LYS A 1005 2.96 68.98 38.18
N GLN A 1006 4.23 68.54 38.06
CA GLN A 1006 5.43 69.14 38.71
C GLN A 1006 6.74 68.28 38.59
N SER A 1007 7.70 68.89 37.89
CA SER A 1007 9.19 68.90 37.97
C SER A 1007 9.98 67.98 38.93
N ARG A 1008 11.11 67.40 38.44
CA ARG A 1008 12.48 67.99 38.42
C ARG A 1008 13.49 67.14 37.59
N LEU A 1009 14.18 67.86 36.68
CA LEU A 1009 15.44 67.72 35.90
C LEU A 1009 16.64 66.89 36.50
N PRO A 1010 17.81 66.70 35.80
CA PRO A 1010 18.12 66.33 34.39
C PRO A 1010 19.45 65.52 34.13
N LEU A 1011 19.80 65.33 32.83
CA LEU A 1011 21.14 65.13 32.16
C LEU A 1011 21.57 63.68 31.89
N TRP A 1012 22.17 63.27 30.75
CA TRP A 1012 22.52 63.81 29.42
C TRP A 1012 22.80 62.53 28.58
N ASP A 1013 22.20 62.25 27.42
CA ASP A 1013 22.28 62.82 26.07
C ASP A 1013 23.12 61.98 25.10
N GLN A 1014 22.51 61.80 23.93
CA GLN A 1014 23.01 61.13 22.74
C GLN A 1014 24.01 62.03 21.99
N GLN A 1015 24.71 61.49 20.98
CA GLN A 1015 24.60 61.92 19.57
C GLN A 1015 25.68 61.23 18.70
N CYS A 1016 25.30 60.47 17.67
CA CYS A 1016 25.14 60.83 16.23
C CYS A 1016 26.36 60.37 15.40
N ARG A 1017 26.22 59.38 14.50
CA ARG A 1017 25.68 59.35 13.11
C ARG A 1017 26.61 59.92 12.02
N HIS A 1018 27.02 58.99 11.13
CA HIS A 1018 27.37 59.10 9.68
C HIS A 1018 28.61 59.94 9.30
N ARG A 1019 29.50 59.56 8.36
CA ARG A 1019 29.29 59.10 6.97
C ARG A 1019 30.65 58.63 6.35
N ALA A 1020 30.59 57.65 5.43
CA ALA A 1020 31.41 57.42 4.21
C ALA A 1020 32.97 57.27 4.23
N GLY A 1021 33.45 56.09 3.77
CA GLY A 1021 34.22 55.93 2.52
C GLY A 1021 35.77 56.05 2.48
N PHE A 1022 36.40 54.98 1.95
CA PHE A 1022 37.75 54.86 1.32
C PHE A 1022 39.02 54.51 2.15
N SER A 1023 39.32 53.20 2.18
CA SER A 1023 40.53 52.45 1.73
C SER A 1023 41.99 52.76 2.13
N TRP A 1024 42.70 51.64 2.40
CA TRP A 1024 44.12 51.25 2.24
C TRP A 1024 45.08 51.21 3.46
N GLY A 1025 45.40 49.95 3.85
CA GLY A 1025 46.71 49.44 4.33
C GLY A 1025 47.02 49.60 5.82
N ARG A 1026 47.72 48.69 6.52
CA ARG A 1026 48.19 47.30 6.32
C ARG A 1026 48.82 46.86 7.68
N ASP A 1027 48.85 45.56 7.93
CA ASP A 1027 49.73 44.78 8.85
C ASP A 1027 49.41 44.80 10.38
N GLU A 1028 48.87 43.71 10.96
CA GLU A 1028 49.52 42.48 11.53
C GLU A 1028 50.13 42.74 12.93
N GLU A 1029 50.08 41.93 13.99
CA GLU A 1029 49.73 40.52 14.24
C GLU A 1029 49.66 40.32 15.79
N GLY A 1030 48.92 39.32 16.29
CA GLY A 1030 49.20 38.74 17.63
C GLY A 1030 48.03 38.49 18.56
N ASN A 1031 47.25 37.42 18.36
CA ASN A 1031 46.66 36.64 19.47
C ASN A 1031 46.14 35.25 19.01
N ILE A 1032 47.03 34.25 18.88
CA ILE A 1032 46.70 32.85 18.50
C ILE A 1032 47.18 31.82 19.56
N GLU A 1033 47.60 32.24 20.76
CA GLU A 1033 48.06 31.29 21.79
C GLU A 1033 47.00 30.82 22.80
N THR A 1034 45.90 31.54 22.98
CA THR A 1034 44.89 31.17 23.99
C THR A 1034 43.92 30.08 23.50
N ILE A 1035 43.74 29.93 22.18
CA ILE A 1035 42.81 28.93 21.59
C ILE A 1035 43.47 27.55 21.45
N LYS A 1036 44.80 27.45 21.40
CA LYS A 1036 45.50 26.16 21.26
C LYS A 1036 45.51 25.32 22.55
N ARG A 1037 45.41 25.92 23.75
CA ARG A 1037 45.42 25.18 25.03
C ARG A 1037 44.11 24.48 25.37
N ALA A 1038 42.97 24.93 24.85
CA ALA A 1038 41.67 24.29 25.08
C ALA A 1038 41.46 23.03 24.22
N ARG A 1039 42.06 22.99 23.02
CA ARG A 1039 41.88 21.89 22.06
C ARG A 1039 42.62 20.60 22.46
N THR A 1040 43.75 20.71 23.16
CA THR A 1040 44.56 19.55 23.61
C THR A 1040 44.01 18.79 24.83
N ARG A 1041 43.06 19.34 25.59
CA ARG A 1041 42.42 18.63 26.72
C ARG A 1041 41.25 17.75 26.27
N GLY A 1042 40.50 18.16 25.25
CA GLY A 1042 39.40 17.37 24.67
C GLY A 1042 39.88 16.11 23.95
N THR A 1043 40.98 16.19 23.19
CA THR A 1043 41.51 15.03 22.44
C THR A 1043 42.10 13.96 23.35
N LYS A 1044 42.71 14.34 24.49
CA LYS A 1044 43.22 13.38 25.48
C LYS A 1044 42.11 12.64 26.23
N ALA A 1045 41.00 13.32 26.53
CA ALA A 1045 39.84 12.68 27.15
C ALA A 1045 39.16 11.67 26.21
N PHE A 1046 39.07 12.01 24.91
CA PHE A 1046 38.52 11.11 23.90
C PHE A 1046 39.39 9.87 23.67
N PHE A 1047 40.72 10.04 23.63
CA PHE A 1047 41.67 8.91 23.54
C PHE A 1047 41.61 8.01 24.78
N PHE A 1048 41.46 8.58 25.98
CA PHE A 1048 41.37 7.80 27.21
C PHE A 1048 40.09 6.95 27.25
N VAL A 1049 38.96 7.49 26.82
CA VAL A 1049 37.68 6.76 26.71
C VAL A 1049 37.79 5.61 25.69
N LEU A 1050 38.43 5.84 24.54
CA LEU A 1050 38.66 4.80 23.52
C LEU A 1050 39.58 3.69 24.02
N LEU A 1051 40.68 4.02 24.71
CA LEU A 1051 41.57 3.05 25.34
C LEU A 1051 40.85 2.22 26.41
N THR A 1052 39.99 2.85 27.21
CA THR A 1052 39.20 2.16 28.25
C THR A 1052 38.15 1.22 27.63
N LEU A 1053 37.54 1.61 26.50
CA LEU A 1053 36.62 0.77 25.73
C LEU A 1053 37.35 -0.42 25.07
N GLN A 1054 38.55 -0.20 24.55
CA GLN A 1054 39.40 -1.24 23.97
C GLN A 1054 39.80 -2.29 25.03
N GLU A 1055 40.14 -1.84 26.24
CA GLU A 1055 40.54 -2.73 27.34
C GLU A 1055 39.35 -3.54 27.88
N ARG A 1056 38.16 -2.92 27.96
CA ARG A 1056 36.92 -3.64 28.32
C ARG A 1056 36.51 -4.65 27.25
N MET A 1057 36.64 -4.33 25.97
CA MET A 1057 36.31 -5.28 24.90
C MET A 1057 37.32 -6.45 24.82
N LYS A 1058 38.61 -6.20 25.06
CA LYS A 1058 39.62 -7.28 25.19
C LYS A 1058 39.31 -8.22 26.36
N ASN A 1059 38.82 -7.69 27.47
CA ASN A 1059 38.39 -8.50 28.61
C ASN A 1059 37.13 -9.32 28.29
N VAL A 1060 36.14 -8.74 27.60
CA VAL A 1060 34.93 -9.49 27.18
C VAL A 1060 35.27 -10.61 26.21
N VAL A 1061 36.16 -10.37 25.24
CA VAL A 1061 36.61 -11.40 24.28
C VAL A 1061 37.47 -12.46 24.96
N SER A 1062 38.34 -12.09 25.92
CA SER A 1062 39.10 -13.08 26.71
C SER A 1062 38.19 -13.94 27.59
N ILE A 1063 37.16 -13.34 28.20
CA ILE A 1063 36.15 -14.09 28.98
C ILE A 1063 35.39 -15.04 28.06
N ALA A 1064 35.01 -14.61 26.85
CA ALA A 1064 34.36 -15.47 25.87
C ALA A 1064 35.25 -16.64 25.44
N PHE A 1065 36.55 -16.41 25.21
CA PHE A 1065 37.52 -17.48 24.89
C PHE A 1065 37.69 -18.49 26.03
N VAL A 1066 37.80 -18.02 27.28
CA VAL A 1066 37.96 -18.90 28.46
C VAL A 1066 36.67 -19.68 28.77
N THR A 1067 35.50 -19.10 28.49
CA THR A 1067 34.20 -19.78 28.69
C THR A 1067 34.00 -20.86 27.63
N ILE A 1068 34.45 -20.64 26.39
CA ILE A 1068 34.36 -21.63 25.30
C ILE A 1068 35.40 -22.75 25.47
N GLU A 1069 36.59 -22.47 26.03
CA GLU A 1069 37.60 -23.51 26.34
C GLU A 1069 37.21 -24.43 27.51
N THR A 1070 36.23 -24.06 28.34
CA THR A 1070 35.86 -24.83 29.54
C THR A 1070 34.63 -25.75 29.36
N GLU A 1071 33.91 -25.67 28.23
CA GLU A 1071 32.69 -26.47 28.00
C GLU A 1071 32.75 -27.44 26.79
N ALA A 1072 33.88 -27.56 26.09
CA ALA A 1072 34.00 -28.43 24.91
C ALA A 1072 34.24 -29.90 25.28
N GLU A 1073 33.18 -30.71 25.36
CA GLU A 1073 33.24 -32.18 25.60
C GLU A 1073 32.85 -33.04 24.38
N SER A 1074 32.69 -32.49 23.16
CA SER A 1074 32.33 -33.32 21.98
C SER A 1074 32.99 -32.92 20.65
N GLU A 1075 33.30 -33.91 19.81
CA GLU A 1075 33.95 -33.78 18.48
C GLU A 1075 33.18 -32.91 17.47
N ILE A 1076 31.90 -32.60 17.72
CA ILE A 1076 31.08 -31.74 16.85
C ILE A 1076 31.40 -30.25 17.04
N GLU A 1077 32.01 -29.87 18.17
CA GLU A 1077 32.32 -28.46 18.48
C GLU A 1077 33.69 -27.99 17.94
N GLU A 1078 34.62 -28.91 17.63
CA GLU A 1078 35.91 -28.58 17.01
C GLU A 1078 35.77 -28.04 15.57
N GLU A 1079 34.81 -28.55 14.78
CA GLU A 1079 34.54 -28.02 13.43
C GLU A 1079 33.94 -26.61 13.47
N MET A 1080 33.15 -26.30 14.51
CA MET A 1080 32.58 -24.97 14.72
C MET A 1080 33.66 -23.97 15.15
N PHE A 1081 34.65 -24.41 15.92
CA PHE A 1081 35.80 -23.61 16.34
C PHE A 1081 36.68 -23.20 15.15
N LEU A 1082 36.85 -24.08 14.15
CA LEU A 1082 37.55 -23.82 12.88
C LEU A 1082 36.84 -22.79 11.98
N PHE A 1083 35.51 -22.66 12.09
CA PHE A 1083 34.72 -21.71 11.30
C PHE A 1083 34.62 -20.31 11.92
N ILE A 1084 34.64 -20.21 13.25
CA ILE A 1084 34.37 -18.94 13.97
C ILE A 1084 35.65 -18.11 14.17
N THR A 1085 36.81 -18.75 14.33
CA THR A 1085 38.09 -18.07 14.58
C THR A 1085 38.54 -17.13 13.44
N PRO A 1086 38.40 -17.48 12.13
CA PRO A 1086 38.74 -16.56 11.04
C PRO A 1086 37.82 -15.33 10.99
N PHE A 1087 36.55 -15.50 11.37
CA PHE A 1087 35.55 -14.43 11.32
C PHE A 1087 35.81 -13.37 12.40
N LEU A 1088 36.17 -13.80 13.62
CA LEU A 1088 36.58 -12.89 14.70
C LEU A 1088 37.91 -12.19 14.40
N SER A 1089 38.84 -12.87 13.73
CA SER A 1089 40.08 -12.27 13.23
C SER A 1089 39.82 -11.16 12.21
N HIS A 1090 38.92 -11.39 11.24
CA HIS A 1090 38.54 -10.38 10.25
C HIS A 1090 37.77 -9.20 10.87
N LEU A 1091 36.95 -9.44 11.89
CA LEU A 1091 36.27 -8.37 12.61
C LEU A 1091 37.26 -7.46 13.37
N LEU A 1092 38.29 -8.04 13.97
CA LEU A 1092 39.38 -7.30 14.64
C LEU A 1092 40.24 -6.51 13.64
N LEU A 1093 40.51 -7.06 12.46
CA LEU A 1093 41.22 -6.36 11.38
C LEU A 1093 40.39 -5.21 10.78
N ALA A 1094 39.08 -5.41 10.56
CA ALA A 1094 38.18 -4.37 10.09
C ALA A 1094 38.04 -3.23 11.11
N LEU A 1095 37.99 -3.55 12.41
CA LEU A 1095 37.98 -2.56 13.49
C LEU A 1095 39.31 -1.81 13.60
N SER A 1096 40.45 -2.48 13.35
CA SER A 1096 41.76 -1.81 13.28
C SER A 1096 41.85 -0.81 12.12
N TYR A 1097 41.25 -1.15 10.97
CA TYR A 1097 41.27 -0.32 9.76
C TYR A 1097 40.31 0.88 9.82
N ILE A 1098 39.29 0.83 10.69
CA ILE A 1098 38.37 1.95 10.94
C ILE A 1098 38.97 2.94 11.97
N ILE A 1099 39.97 2.49 12.73
CA ILE A 1099 40.63 3.27 13.79
C ILE A 1099 41.92 3.96 13.31
N GLU A 1100 42.63 3.39 12.31
CA GLU A 1100 43.66 4.11 11.51
C GLU A 1100 43.02 5.15 10.58
#